data_AF-A0A519K0I7-F1
#
_entry.id   AF-A0A519K0I7-F1
#
_cell.length_a   1.000
_cell.length_b   1.000
_cell.length_c   1.000
_cell.angle_alpha   90.00
_cell.angle_beta   90.00
_cell.angle_gamma   90.00
#
_symmetry.space_group_name_H-M   'P 1'
#
loop_
_entity.id
_entity.type
_entity.pdbx_description
1 polymer ?
#
loop_
_entity_poly.entity_id
_entity_poly.type
_entity_poly.pdbx_seq_one_letter_code
_entity_poly.pdbx_strand_id
1 'polypeptide(L)'
;MKQAICNKTKTLLLFALLAITVTGCGRLDNLEADDFNLFGDDEKKEVALRTYSLPGMSSEPIVQFIVDPADQYSRDYAKDIQKTCDYTKMPFNAIDVATWNASPAIPKSTRVICILETKKLSQASLTKLTDFVATGGTLFVPFAGDDKRAAFLFGFKPEAEFETDVKAKGFIFKVPVLPNLKNKTYSEESIHYGYGKSNFGKNIRVLATALNDADFPTIIENSIGKGKVVLYNTTLQFTKIDRGLLFSGVLKGLEGIPYPIANTSTIFLDDFPSPLYETKEEPVKSEMNLSISDFVRKVWWPDMENVAKKYKISYSAMICFDYKNKTEPPFLFDQWNESKMKENGRPYSTSEWLANNVAKNGHELAFHGYNHVEFLKGEWPNPQFISTALKAAQKKWQVSNFGAQPVTYVPPSNHIDKNGVDYLHQGMPSIKYMCSLYLGALDDGGAREFDFDPFNKNLFDYPRISSGFYMDTQMKFAHESLYLFTGIWTHFVHPDDIYQIDRPGNLSQGDDELRNSKNLGWHKTKGKDYGMLSEFDGYLKELATTYPMIRYVNAGEAGKIVNDWRASKFSHSSEEGSYTVAEIGSDGSLSDNQYWFVYGSFENAAKIEAQIRSNGALQFSKTPYMEGYLFTVYTKKPSLTLRDFKYKGPDQKNIDAKLIKKTRDDNKRYAAAVKKFISGGTYVEGEDPDAKLNREMNSMKDKMMAATVIDSVTWNKYARYMITQDRAEEVWKLLGEYCVKFPAKGNIMYSKELSKIIDYPNDLTKEKWMSAQLLVTPNDKDLLNSYIADFYTPENQEKIRQALINLLKVDTSFGTYLQYIQHLIAYDPPEALKELQDKKPTKEFEVVATDAVWLFANDNQFQKAYDWSQLSDEIDFATKMDWLVELKQMKLLEAEYKKYIIKNPNDYAAKAKMASIYHDNNRFRDSWIIANSLPETPEKDELRKMLNTDVEFVDEALQQELIADHSQLFYPEMLAKLTKTWRRERGDFIAYKNITETNQNDPQAFKNVLSYNHYDRKGNLHSFAATYSTMYKVNVKVKDPDNVTHALGGVEYQFTSPKDADFFHYFGRGRVEYSDFHRFYGQFATGVSFTKPKSFKSAEFKIFPTETGPAHSKLIYTARLNLYQDYYLFKLINVSLSLEGNYYSNSGGNQAVMIDKSLEGSATGRIGWDDGVEKQMKFIPFLEGSRSQASIGKLTIDPALGYPYW
;
A
#
# COMPACT_ATOMS: atom_id res chain seq x y z
N MET A 1 10.17 53.11 -31.75
CA MET A 1 10.16 53.80 -33.06
C MET A 1 11.17 54.95 -32.99
N LYS A 2 12.34 55.02 -33.63
CA LYS A 2 12.61 55.10 -35.08
C LYS A 2 14.01 54.55 -35.50
N GLN A 3 14.84 54.03 -34.59
CA GLN A 3 16.19 53.50 -34.91
C GLN A 3 16.33 51.96 -34.82
N ALA A 4 15.50 51.27 -34.03
CA ALA A 4 15.51 49.81 -33.89
C ALA A 4 15.03 49.04 -35.13
N ILE A 5 14.43 49.76 -36.10
CA ILE A 5 13.99 49.24 -37.39
C ILE A 5 15.14 49.23 -38.44
N CYS A 6 16.29 49.84 -38.15
CA CYS A 6 17.37 49.94 -39.15
C CYS A 6 18.45 48.83 -39.05
N ASN A 7 18.63 48.17 -37.89
CA ASN A 7 19.79 47.30 -37.63
C ASN A 7 19.55 45.78 -37.60
N LYS A 8 18.34 45.26 -37.32
CA LYS A 8 18.08 43.79 -37.40
C LYS A 8 17.87 43.29 -38.84
N THR A 9 17.51 44.21 -39.72
CA THR A 9 17.22 44.03 -41.15
C THR A 9 18.49 43.78 -41.99
N LYS A 10 19.70 43.93 -41.42
CA LYS A 10 20.97 43.56 -42.08
C LYS A 10 21.53 42.21 -41.61
N THR A 11 21.10 41.71 -40.45
CA THR A 11 21.75 40.59 -39.74
C THR A 11 21.24 39.21 -40.18
N LEU A 12 19.97 39.08 -40.61
CA LEU A 12 19.45 37.80 -41.14
C LEU A 12 19.86 37.56 -42.61
N LEU A 13 19.99 38.65 -43.38
CA LEU A 13 20.39 38.63 -44.79
C LEU A 13 21.82 38.11 -45.04
N LEU A 14 22.66 38.07 -44.00
CA LEU A 14 24.06 37.64 -44.09
C LEU A 14 24.32 36.26 -43.44
N PHE A 15 23.43 35.76 -42.58
CA PHE A 15 23.71 34.56 -41.78
C PHE A 15 23.37 33.22 -42.48
N ALA A 16 22.46 33.21 -43.46
CA ALA A 16 22.28 32.03 -44.33
C ALA A 16 23.18 32.05 -45.58
N LEU A 17 23.83 33.19 -45.85
CA LEU A 17 25.03 33.25 -46.69
C LEU A 17 26.15 32.32 -46.14
N LEU A 18 26.01 31.80 -44.91
CA LEU A 18 26.95 30.91 -44.23
C LEU A 18 26.54 29.42 -44.16
N ALA A 19 25.36 29.02 -44.65
CA ALA A 19 25.10 27.58 -44.89
C ALA A 19 25.95 27.02 -46.07
N ILE A 20 26.75 27.89 -46.67
CA ILE A 20 27.88 27.67 -47.60
C ILE A 20 29.01 26.78 -47.00
N THR A 21 28.85 26.18 -45.81
CA THR A 21 29.84 25.27 -45.21
C THR A 21 29.40 23.79 -45.08
N VAL A 22 28.17 23.42 -45.45
CA VAL A 22 27.76 22.00 -45.53
C VAL A 22 28.44 21.27 -46.71
N THR A 23 29.13 22.01 -47.57
CA THR A 23 30.08 21.53 -48.60
C THR A 23 31.50 21.30 -48.06
N GLY A 24 31.67 20.96 -46.79
CA GLY A 24 32.98 20.69 -46.18
C GLY A 24 33.08 19.32 -45.52
N CYS A 25 33.42 18.30 -46.32
CA CYS A 25 34.04 17.03 -45.91
C CYS A 25 33.19 15.99 -45.13
N GLY A 26 32.82 14.92 -45.84
CA GLY A 26 33.21 13.55 -45.47
C GLY A 26 32.35 12.77 -44.48
N ARG A 27 31.75 11.67 -44.97
CA ARG A 27 31.29 10.48 -44.22
C ARG A 27 30.29 10.72 -43.08
N LEU A 28 29.01 10.63 -43.42
CA LEU A 28 27.95 10.20 -42.51
C LEU A 28 27.73 8.68 -42.65
N ASP A 29 28.82 7.90 -42.65
CA ASP A 29 28.81 6.43 -42.70
C ASP A 29 29.08 5.76 -41.34
N ASN A 30 29.31 6.52 -40.26
CA ASN A 30 29.52 5.97 -38.92
C ASN A 30 28.53 6.57 -37.92
N LEU A 31 27.35 5.94 -37.83
CA LEU A 31 26.63 5.81 -36.57
C LEU A 31 26.88 4.38 -36.10
N GLU A 32 27.92 4.20 -35.29
CA GLU A 32 28.19 2.94 -34.62
C GLU A 32 26.99 2.56 -33.72
N ALA A 33 26.58 1.31 -33.85
CA ALA A 33 25.34 0.76 -33.33
C ALA A 33 25.45 0.25 -31.88
N ASP A 34 26.22 0.91 -31.02
CA ASP A 34 26.49 0.42 -29.65
C ASP A 34 26.00 1.34 -28.51
N ASP A 35 25.43 2.52 -28.80
CA ASP A 35 24.91 3.43 -27.75
C ASP A 35 23.38 3.63 -27.77
N PHE A 36 22.65 2.70 -28.37
CA PHE A 36 21.18 2.60 -28.27
C PHE A 36 20.77 1.19 -27.82
N ASN A 37 21.04 0.87 -26.54
CA ASN A 37 20.48 -0.34 -25.95
C ASN A 37 19.04 -0.08 -25.46
N LEU A 38 18.09 -0.05 -26.41
CA LEU A 38 16.64 0.04 -26.17
C LEU A 38 15.97 -1.35 -26.03
N PHE A 39 16.78 -2.41 -26.00
CA PHE A 39 16.35 -3.79 -25.79
C PHE A 39 17.33 -4.46 -24.83
N GLY A 40 17.09 -4.27 -23.52
CA GLY A 40 17.80 -5.06 -22.52
C GLY A 40 17.60 -6.54 -22.80
N ASP A 41 18.70 -7.27 -22.97
CA ASP A 41 18.74 -8.73 -22.98
C ASP A 41 18.29 -9.25 -21.60
N ASP A 42 16.98 -9.40 -21.42
CA ASP A 42 16.41 -10.23 -20.36
C ASP A 42 16.44 -11.70 -20.79
N GLU A 43 17.64 -12.26 -21.03
CA GLU A 43 17.85 -13.69 -20.87
C GLU A 43 18.00 -14.02 -19.36
N LYS A 44 16.91 -13.85 -18.61
CA LYS A 44 16.79 -14.49 -17.29
C LYS A 44 16.60 -15.99 -17.53
N LYS A 45 17.67 -16.76 -17.30
CA LYS A 45 17.63 -18.23 -17.17
C LYS A 45 16.38 -18.66 -16.37
N GLU A 46 15.62 -19.59 -16.92
CA GLU A 46 14.54 -20.29 -16.22
C GLU A 46 15.03 -20.76 -14.83
N VAL A 47 14.40 -20.29 -13.76
CA VAL A 47 14.68 -20.76 -12.40
C VAL A 47 13.92 -22.08 -12.23
N ALA A 48 14.59 -23.20 -12.42
CA ALA A 48 14.04 -24.51 -12.12
C ALA A 48 13.81 -24.68 -10.61
N LEU A 49 12.68 -25.29 -10.21
CA LEU A 49 12.39 -25.62 -8.80
C LEU A 49 13.40 -26.64 -8.27
N ARG A 50 13.93 -26.41 -7.07
CA ARG A 50 14.85 -27.34 -6.38
C ARG A 50 14.04 -28.45 -5.73
N THR A 51 14.22 -29.68 -6.22
CA THR A 51 13.55 -30.87 -5.68
C THR A 51 14.25 -31.38 -4.44
N TYR A 52 13.50 -32.02 -3.53
CA TYR A 52 14.04 -32.58 -2.29
C TYR A 52 13.21 -33.76 -1.78
N SER A 53 13.80 -34.49 -0.84
CA SER A 53 13.16 -35.56 -0.07
C SER A 53 12.92 -35.09 1.36
N LEU A 54 11.76 -35.41 1.92
CA LEU A 54 11.49 -35.13 3.34
C LEU A 54 12.52 -35.83 4.24
N PRO A 55 12.95 -35.18 5.34
CA PRO A 55 13.82 -35.81 6.32
C PRO A 55 13.09 -37.00 6.97
N GLY A 56 13.75 -38.16 6.99
CA GLY A 56 13.27 -39.35 7.71
C GLY A 56 13.44 -39.23 9.23
N MET A 57 13.14 -40.32 9.94
CA MET A 57 13.37 -40.40 11.39
C MET A 57 14.88 -40.41 11.71
N SER A 58 15.32 -39.56 12.64
CA SER A 58 16.73 -39.47 13.06
C SER A 58 17.06 -40.49 14.15
N SER A 59 18.23 -41.13 14.06
CA SER A 59 18.80 -41.95 15.14
C SER A 59 19.34 -41.11 16.31
N GLU A 60 19.60 -39.82 16.07
CA GLU A 60 20.03 -38.84 17.06
C GLU A 60 19.01 -37.69 17.15
N PRO A 61 17.79 -37.96 17.64
CA PRO A 61 16.76 -36.94 17.71
C PRO A 61 17.05 -35.94 18.83
N ILE A 62 16.73 -34.66 18.62
CA ILE A 62 16.62 -33.66 19.68
C ILE A 62 15.18 -33.58 20.22
N VAL A 63 14.19 -33.90 19.37
CA VAL A 63 12.78 -34.04 19.73
C VAL A 63 12.36 -35.49 19.49
N GLN A 64 11.86 -36.15 20.53
CA GLN A 64 11.34 -37.51 20.44
C GLN A 64 9.86 -37.53 20.83
N PHE A 65 9.00 -38.17 20.04
CA PHE A 65 7.59 -38.36 20.36
C PHE A 65 7.30 -39.83 20.71
N ILE A 66 6.59 -40.08 21.82
CA ILE A 66 6.06 -41.40 22.16
C ILE A 66 4.63 -41.49 21.64
N VAL A 67 4.45 -42.24 20.55
CA VAL A 67 3.18 -42.33 19.81
C VAL A 67 2.39 -43.52 20.32
N ASP A 68 1.10 -43.31 20.58
CA ASP A 68 0.14 -44.40 20.69
C ASP A 68 -0.53 -44.63 19.33
N PRO A 69 -0.20 -45.71 18.61
CA PRO A 69 -0.75 -45.96 17.29
C PRO A 69 -2.25 -46.24 17.32
N ALA A 70 -2.85 -46.55 18.48
CA ALA A 70 -4.29 -46.75 18.61
C ALA A 70 -5.07 -45.44 18.80
N ASP A 71 -4.43 -44.37 19.30
CA ASP A 71 -5.07 -43.09 19.60
C ASP A 71 -4.92 -42.09 18.44
N GLN A 72 -6.04 -41.54 17.94
CA GLN A 72 -6.03 -40.61 16.80
C GLN A 72 -5.33 -39.29 17.14
N TYR A 73 -5.56 -38.71 18.32
CA TYR A 73 -4.91 -37.47 18.74
C TYR A 73 -3.41 -37.65 18.89
N SER A 74 -2.98 -38.82 19.40
CA SER A 74 -1.55 -39.13 19.49
C SER A 74 -0.89 -39.17 18.11
N ARG A 75 -1.55 -39.79 17.12
CA ARG A 75 -1.05 -39.83 15.73
C ARG A 75 -1.02 -38.46 15.08
N ASP A 76 -2.04 -37.64 15.29
CA ASP A 76 -2.13 -36.31 14.66
C ASP A 76 -1.12 -35.34 15.26
N TYR A 77 -0.98 -35.31 16.59
CA TYR A 77 0.01 -34.44 17.24
C TYR A 77 1.44 -34.85 16.91
N ALA A 78 1.70 -36.16 16.78
CA ALA A 78 2.99 -36.64 16.32
C ALA A 78 3.30 -36.15 14.89
N LYS A 79 2.32 -36.15 13.98
CA LYS A 79 2.48 -35.63 12.61
C LYS A 79 2.67 -34.11 12.59
N ASP A 80 1.92 -33.36 13.39
CA ASP A 80 2.02 -31.91 13.46
C ASP A 80 3.36 -31.46 14.06
N ILE A 81 3.81 -32.11 15.14
CA ILE A 81 5.15 -31.86 15.71
C ILE A 81 6.25 -32.31 14.74
N GLN A 82 6.08 -33.46 14.05
CA GLN A 82 7.03 -33.88 13.02
C GLN A 82 7.12 -32.83 11.90
N LYS A 83 5.98 -32.26 11.46
CA LYS A 83 5.96 -31.27 10.39
C LYS A 83 6.62 -29.96 10.78
N THR A 84 6.40 -29.49 12.01
CA THR A 84 7.12 -28.30 12.52
C THR A 84 8.62 -28.57 12.68
N CYS A 85 9.02 -29.77 13.09
CA CYS A 85 10.43 -30.18 13.11
C CYS A 85 11.04 -30.25 11.70
N ASP A 86 10.30 -30.72 10.69
CA ASP A 86 10.73 -30.72 9.29
C ASP A 86 11.00 -29.30 8.77
N TYR A 87 10.10 -28.35 9.04
CA TYR A 87 10.32 -26.96 8.66
C TYR A 87 11.50 -26.32 9.39
N THR A 88 11.60 -26.54 10.70
CA THR A 88 12.70 -26.01 11.52
C THR A 88 13.99 -26.82 11.41
N LYS A 89 14.01 -27.86 10.57
CA LYS A 89 15.14 -28.76 10.33
C LYS A 89 15.63 -29.49 11.58
N MET A 90 14.80 -29.56 12.62
CA MET A 90 15.11 -30.20 13.90
C MET A 90 15.08 -31.72 13.79
N PRO A 91 16.14 -32.44 14.22
CA PRO A 91 16.15 -33.90 14.24
C PRO A 91 15.01 -34.48 15.08
N PHE A 92 14.08 -35.16 14.42
CA PHE A 92 12.88 -35.75 15.02
C PHE A 92 12.92 -37.29 14.95
N ASN A 93 12.33 -37.93 15.97
CA ASN A 93 12.04 -39.36 15.94
C ASN A 93 10.71 -39.66 16.65
N ALA A 94 10.02 -40.70 16.21
CA ALA A 94 8.83 -41.21 16.87
C ALA A 94 9.02 -42.69 17.26
N ILE A 95 8.56 -43.07 18.45
CA ILE A 95 8.59 -44.45 18.94
C ILE A 95 7.20 -44.85 19.44
N ASP A 96 6.77 -46.05 19.07
CA ASP A 96 5.52 -46.62 19.56
C ASP A 96 5.58 -46.87 21.09
N VAL A 97 4.47 -46.59 21.78
CA VAL A 97 4.34 -46.73 23.23
C VAL A 97 4.58 -48.16 23.73
N ALA A 98 4.21 -49.19 22.97
CA ALA A 98 4.47 -50.58 23.36
C ALA A 98 5.98 -50.91 23.30
N THR A 99 6.63 -50.51 22.23
CA THR A 99 8.09 -50.62 22.04
C THR A 99 8.86 -49.84 23.10
N TRP A 100 8.41 -48.61 23.39
CA TRP A 100 8.96 -47.79 24.47
C TRP A 100 8.82 -48.45 25.84
N ASN A 101 7.63 -48.97 26.18
CA ASN A 101 7.40 -49.63 27.46
C ASN A 101 8.22 -50.92 27.63
N ALA A 102 8.49 -51.64 26.55
CA ALA A 102 9.34 -52.83 26.58
C ALA A 102 10.80 -52.49 26.92
N SER A 103 11.31 -51.35 26.44
CA SER A 103 12.68 -50.89 26.71
C SER A 103 12.77 -49.35 26.68
N PRO A 104 12.49 -48.65 27.80
CA PRO A 104 12.45 -47.19 27.85
C PRO A 104 13.87 -46.61 27.80
N ALA A 105 14.39 -46.43 26.59
CA ALA A 105 15.71 -45.89 26.29
C ALA A 105 15.58 -44.51 25.63
N ILE A 106 16.35 -43.54 26.12
CA ILE A 106 16.37 -42.16 25.62
C ILE A 106 17.71 -41.91 24.95
N PRO A 107 17.75 -41.56 23.64
CA PRO A 107 18.98 -41.16 22.97
C PRO A 107 19.65 -39.98 23.67
N LYS A 108 20.98 -39.93 23.67
CA LYS A 108 21.75 -38.90 24.39
C LYS A 108 21.49 -37.47 23.87
N SER A 109 21.17 -37.34 22.58
CA SER A 109 20.87 -36.07 21.92
C SER A 109 19.50 -35.50 22.30
N THR A 110 18.59 -36.32 22.84
CA THR A 110 17.19 -35.93 23.08
C THR A 110 17.10 -34.87 24.17
N ARG A 111 16.47 -33.74 23.84
CA ARG A 111 16.23 -32.60 24.73
C ARG A 111 14.76 -32.50 25.15
N VAL A 112 13.86 -32.91 24.25
CA VAL A 112 12.42 -32.86 24.45
C VAL A 112 11.82 -34.24 24.19
N ILE A 113 11.01 -34.73 25.12
CA ILE A 113 10.13 -35.88 24.91
C ILE A 113 8.70 -35.37 24.90
N CYS A 114 8.00 -35.63 23.81
CA CYS A 114 6.59 -35.33 23.65
C CYS A 114 5.77 -36.61 23.83
N ILE A 115 4.65 -36.52 24.53
CA ILE A 115 3.68 -37.60 24.64
C ILE A 115 2.30 -36.98 24.80
N LEU A 116 1.28 -37.53 24.12
CA LEU A 116 -0.09 -37.04 24.26
C LEU A 116 -0.50 -37.03 25.73
N GLU A 117 -0.50 -38.21 26.36
CA GLU A 117 -0.91 -38.43 27.75
C GLU A 117 -0.20 -39.66 28.34
N THR A 118 -0.19 -39.80 29.67
CA THR A 118 0.72 -40.75 30.35
C THR A 118 0.09 -42.07 30.76
N LYS A 119 -1.24 -42.26 30.66
CA LYS A 119 -1.95 -43.42 31.22
C LYS A 119 -1.44 -44.77 30.71
N LYS A 120 -1.11 -44.86 29.41
CA LYS A 120 -0.57 -46.07 28.78
C LYS A 120 0.92 -46.33 29.05
N LEU A 121 1.60 -45.45 29.77
CA LEU A 121 2.98 -45.68 30.19
C LEU A 121 3.07 -46.68 31.36
N SER A 122 4.10 -47.50 31.34
CA SER A 122 4.49 -48.33 32.47
C SER A 122 5.07 -47.48 33.61
N GLN A 123 5.07 -48.02 34.84
CA GLN A 123 5.72 -47.33 35.97
C GLN A 123 7.23 -47.15 35.76
N ALA A 124 7.88 -48.07 35.05
CA ALA A 124 9.29 -47.95 34.68
C ALA A 124 9.50 -46.78 33.71
N SER A 125 8.60 -46.60 32.74
CA SER A 125 8.58 -45.47 31.81
C SER A 125 8.41 -44.13 32.54
N LEU A 126 7.45 -44.02 33.47
CA LEU A 126 7.27 -42.81 34.27
C LEU A 126 8.52 -42.46 35.11
N THR A 127 9.16 -43.48 35.69
CA THR A 127 10.42 -43.30 36.43
C THR A 127 11.53 -42.79 35.50
N LYS A 128 11.63 -43.37 34.30
CA LYS A 128 12.62 -42.97 33.30
C LYS A 128 12.42 -41.54 32.81
N LEU A 129 11.17 -41.12 32.56
CA LEU A 129 10.83 -39.74 32.21
C LEU A 129 11.13 -38.78 33.37
N THR A 130 10.86 -39.19 34.61
CA THR A 130 11.21 -38.40 35.80
C THR A 130 12.73 -38.18 35.89
N ASP A 131 13.54 -39.22 35.66
CA ASP A 131 15.00 -39.09 35.64
C ASP A 131 15.49 -38.17 34.49
N PHE A 132 14.86 -38.28 33.33
CA PHE A 132 15.16 -37.43 32.17
C PHE A 132 14.94 -35.95 32.50
N VAL A 133 13.78 -35.62 33.05
CA VAL A 133 13.45 -34.26 33.49
C VAL A 133 14.40 -33.80 34.59
N ALA A 134 14.69 -34.64 35.59
CA ALA A 134 15.60 -34.30 36.69
C ALA A 134 16.98 -33.81 36.22
N THR A 135 17.50 -34.40 35.13
CA THR A 135 18.82 -34.05 34.56
C THR A 135 18.79 -32.95 33.50
N GLY A 136 17.66 -32.27 33.31
CA GLY A 136 17.55 -31.13 32.40
C GLY A 136 16.68 -31.34 31.17
N GLY A 137 16.11 -32.53 30.97
CA GLY A 137 15.17 -32.80 29.88
C GLY A 137 13.85 -32.03 30.03
N THR A 138 13.14 -31.87 28.91
CA THR A 138 11.78 -31.30 28.89
C THR A 138 10.78 -32.36 28.49
N LEU A 139 9.78 -32.59 29.34
CA LEU A 139 8.63 -33.43 29.02
C LEU A 139 7.47 -32.53 28.59
N PHE A 140 7.01 -32.66 27.36
CA PHE A 140 5.86 -31.92 26.83
C PHE A 140 4.64 -32.83 26.74
N VAL A 141 3.56 -32.43 27.42
CA VAL A 141 2.29 -33.16 27.50
C VAL A 141 1.17 -32.21 27.06
N PRO A 142 0.79 -32.20 25.77
CA PRO A 142 -0.19 -31.27 25.22
C PRO A 142 -1.65 -31.69 25.47
N PHE A 143 -1.91 -32.63 26.39
CA PHE A 143 -3.25 -33.14 26.66
C PHE A 143 -3.44 -33.50 28.14
N ALA A 144 -4.57 -33.11 28.73
CA ALA A 144 -4.94 -33.48 30.09
C ALA A 144 -5.45 -34.94 30.14
N GLY A 145 -4.62 -35.87 30.59
CA GLY A 145 -4.98 -37.27 30.80
C GLY A 145 -5.22 -37.64 32.26
N ASP A 146 -6.05 -38.65 32.53
CA ASP A 146 -6.40 -39.17 33.87
C ASP A 146 -5.39 -40.23 34.35
N ASP A 147 -4.15 -39.80 34.62
CA ASP A 147 -3.12 -40.65 35.22
C ASP A 147 -2.55 -40.03 36.51
N LYS A 148 -3.15 -40.42 37.64
CA LYS A 148 -2.77 -39.96 38.98
C LYS A 148 -1.32 -40.27 39.34
N ARG A 149 -0.68 -41.26 38.69
CA ARG A 149 0.74 -41.61 38.94
C ARG A 149 1.68 -40.50 38.46
N ALA A 150 1.25 -39.70 37.49
CA ALA A 150 2.01 -38.59 36.93
C ALA A 150 1.80 -37.25 37.69
N ALA A 151 1.00 -37.23 38.77
CA ALA A 151 0.68 -36.03 39.54
C ALA A 151 1.92 -35.22 39.98
N PHE A 152 2.99 -35.91 40.40
CA PHE A 152 4.27 -35.27 40.72
C PHE A 152 4.90 -34.54 39.51
N LEU A 153 4.85 -35.14 38.33
CA LEU A 153 5.34 -34.55 37.09
C LEU A 153 4.52 -33.32 36.69
N PHE A 154 3.20 -33.37 36.87
CA PHE A 154 2.28 -32.27 36.56
C PHE A 154 2.25 -31.15 37.61
N GLY A 155 2.97 -31.30 38.73
CA GLY A 155 3.10 -30.26 39.76
C GLY A 155 1.89 -30.18 40.69
N PHE A 156 1.21 -31.29 40.90
CA PHE A 156 0.05 -31.34 41.79
C PHE A 156 0.49 -31.27 43.25
N LYS A 157 -0.36 -30.73 44.11
CA LYS A 157 -0.17 -30.83 45.57
C LYS A 157 -0.52 -32.24 46.07
N PRO A 158 -0.01 -32.70 47.22
CA PRO A 158 -0.36 -34.01 47.76
C PRO A 158 -1.86 -34.18 48.05
N GLU A 159 -2.55 -33.08 48.33
CA GLU A 159 -3.98 -32.98 48.62
C GLU A 159 -4.84 -32.73 47.37
N ALA A 160 -4.33 -33.02 46.16
CA ALA A 160 -5.09 -32.85 44.93
C ALA A 160 -6.25 -33.86 44.85
N GLU A 161 -7.44 -33.38 44.54
CA GLU A 161 -8.66 -34.20 44.44
C GLU A 161 -8.93 -34.71 43.02
N PHE A 162 -8.12 -34.26 42.04
CA PHE A 162 -8.18 -34.60 40.62
C PHE A 162 -9.49 -34.18 39.95
N GLU A 163 -10.16 -33.15 40.47
CA GLU A 163 -11.39 -32.62 39.89
C GLU A 163 -11.14 -32.02 38.50
N THR A 164 -11.97 -32.45 37.55
CA THR A 164 -12.04 -31.90 36.18
C THR A 164 -13.03 -30.74 36.14
N ASP A 165 -12.60 -29.61 35.61
CA ASP A 165 -13.47 -28.47 35.38
C ASP A 165 -14.19 -28.61 34.02
N VAL A 166 -15.51 -28.53 34.03
CA VAL A 166 -16.37 -28.66 32.84
C VAL A 166 -16.91 -27.31 32.35
N LYS A 167 -16.48 -26.20 32.95
CA LYS A 167 -16.96 -24.84 32.69
C LYS A 167 -15.89 -23.94 32.12
N ALA A 168 -14.61 -24.15 32.45
CA ALA A 168 -13.50 -23.33 31.99
C ALA A 168 -13.34 -23.40 30.46
N LYS A 169 -13.34 -22.24 29.79
CA LYS A 169 -13.28 -22.11 28.32
C LYS A 169 -12.28 -21.06 27.88
N GLY A 170 -11.76 -21.24 26.66
CA GLY A 170 -10.91 -20.28 25.95
C GLY A 170 -9.57 -20.00 26.62
N PHE A 171 -8.56 -19.62 25.84
CA PHE A 171 -7.25 -19.25 26.38
C PHE A 171 -7.14 -17.74 26.61
N ILE A 172 -6.51 -17.33 27.70
CA ILE A 172 -5.83 -16.02 27.83
C ILE A 172 -4.36 -16.26 28.13
N PHE A 173 -3.48 -15.80 27.25
CA PHE A 173 -2.04 -15.97 27.43
C PHE A 173 -1.47 -14.92 28.39
N LYS A 174 -0.86 -15.35 29.51
CA LYS A 174 -0.25 -14.44 30.52
C LYS A 174 1.16 -14.02 30.13
N VAL A 175 1.82 -14.85 29.33
CA VAL A 175 3.12 -14.60 28.71
C VAL A 175 2.97 -14.67 27.18
N PRO A 176 3.90 -14.11 26.38
CA PRO A 176 3.87 -14.26 24.93
C PRO A 176 4.27 -15.70 24.54
N VAL A 177 3.36 -16.66 24.73
CA VAL A 177 3.56 -18.05 24.29
C VAL A 177 3.75 -18.14 22.77
N LEU A 178 3.23 -17.13 22.06
CA LEU A 178 3.61 -16.71 20.73
C LEU A 178 3.97 -15.21 20.80
N PRO A 179 4.91 -14.70 19.97
CA PRO A 179 5.58 -13.41 20.23
C PRO A 179 4.67 -12.17 20.32
N ASN A 180 3.47 -12.19 19.76
CA ASN A 180 2.51 -11.08 19.82
C ASN A 180 1.22 -11.35 20.62
N LEU A 181 1.12 -12.49 21.33
CA LEU A 181 -0.15 -12.94 21.91
C LEU A 181 -0.29 -12.72 23.42
N LYS A 182 0.61 -11.97 24.06
CA LYS A 182 0.47 -11.65 25.48
C LYS A 182 -0.85 -10.88 25.73
N ASN A 183 -1.64 -11.35 26.69
CA ASN A 183 -2.97 -10.84 27.04
C ASN A 183 -4.01 -10.94 25.90
N LYS A 184 -3.74 -11.74 24.86
CA LYS A 184 -4.71 -12.03 23.79
C LYS A 184 -5.46 -13.32 24.09
N THR A 185 -6.63 -13.45 23.49
CA THR A 185 -7.52 -14.62 23.61
C THR A 185 -7.30 -15.61 22.48
N TYR A 186 -7.74 -16.86 22.65
CA TYR A 186 -7.83 -17.85 21.58
C TYR A 186 -8.87 -18.91 21.91
N SER A 187 -9.57 -19.44 20.89
CA SER A 187 -10.53 -20.53 21.03
C SER A 187 -11.59 -20.28 22.13
N GLU A 188 -12.18 -19.07 22.13
CA GLU A 188 -12.97 -18.48 23.23
C GLU A 188 -14.14 -19.37 23.71
N GLU A 189 -14.77 -20.10 22.80
CA GLU A 189 -15.94 -20.94 23.09
C GLU A 189 -15.61 -22.39 23.50
N SER A 190 -14.36 -22.83 23.36
CA SER A 190 -14.00 -24.23 23.56
C SER A 190 -13.71 -24.54 25.03
N ILE A 191 -14.37 -25.57 25.57
CA ILE A 191 -14.23 -26.01 26.96
C ILE A 191 -12.95 -26.85 27.10
N HIS A 192 -12.15 -26.58 28.14
CA HIS A 192 -10.86 -27.25 28.31
C HIS A 192 -10.92 -28.67 28.85
N TYR A 193 -11.86 -29.00 29.74
CA TYR A 193 -11.92 -30.28 30.47
C TYR A 193 -10.59 -30.68 31.15
N GLY A 194 -9.87 -29.70 31.70
CA GLY A 194 -8.63 -29.93 32.45
C GLY A 194 -8.83 -29.91 33.95
N TYR A 195 -7.73 -30.02 34.69
CA TYR A 195 -7.70 -30.01 36.15
C TYR A 195 -7.88 -28.60 36.73
N GLY A 196 -8.74 -28.45 37.75
CA GLY A 196 -8.92 -27.17 38.43
C GLY A 196 -7.66 -26.68 39.17
N LYS A 197 -7.55 -25.36 39.41
CA LYS A 197 -6.39 -24.72 40.09
C LYS A 197 -6.07 -25.35 41.45
N SER A 198 -7.11 -25.80 42.16
CA SER A 198 -7.01 -26.44 43.47
C SER A 198 -6.10 -27.67 43.47
N ASN A 199 -5.91 -28.35 42.34
CA ASN A 199 -5.04 -29.52 42.22
C ASN A 199 -3.54 -29.18 42.22
N PHE A 200 -3.17 -27.97 41.79
CA PHE A 200 -1.77 -27.60 41.59
C PHE A 200 -1.13 -27.02 42.85
N GLY A 201 0.16 -27.29 43.04
CA GLY A 201 0.95 -26.71 44.13
C GLY A 201 1.27 -25.22 43.92
N LYS A 202 1.79 -24.54 44.96
CA LYS A 202 2.19 -23.12 44.88
C LYS A 202 3.37 -22.85 43.92
N ASN A 203 4.14 -23.88 43.57
CA ASN A 203 5.42 -23.76 42.84
C ASN A 203 5.32 -23.99 41.32
N ILE A 204 4.11 -24.16 40.78
CA ILE A 204 3.92 -24.21 39.33
C ILE A 204 3.95 -22.81 38.72
N ARG A 205 4.40 -22.69 37.47
CA ARG A 205 4.28 -21.45 36.70
C ARG A 205 3.11 -21.57 35.73
N VAL A 206 2.22 -20.58 35.73
CA VAL A 206 1.07 -20.51 34.83
C VAL A 206 1.44 -19.62 33.64
N LEU A 207 1.37 -20.15 32.43
CA LEU A 207 1.67 -19.44 31.18
C LEU A 207 0.41 -18.93 30.48
N ALA A 208 -0.72 -19.60 30.68
CA ALA A 208 -2.05 -19.20 30.20
C ALA A 208 -3.14 -19.65 31.18
N THR A 209 -4.26 -18.93 31.18
CA THR A 209 -5.47 -19.26 31.98
C THR A 209 -6.68 -19.45 31.09
N ALA A 210 -7.80 -19.87 31.66
CA ALA A 210 -9.07 -19.81 30.94
C ALA A 210 -9.51 -18.35 30.73
N LEU A 211 -10.33 -18.11 29.71
CA LEU A 211 -10.92 -16.80 29.41
C LEU A 211 -11.97 -16.41 30.44
N ASN A 212 -12.84 -17.36 30.79
CA ASN A 212 -13.94 -17.14 31.73
C ASN A 212 -13.59 -17.43 33.19
N ASP A 213 -12.39 -17.95 33.47
CA ASP A 213 -11.89 -18.22 34.81
C ASP A 213 -10.38 -17.94 34.87
N ALA A 214 -10.00 -16.84 35.55
CA ALA A 214 -8.62 -16.43 35.68
C ALA A 214 -7.78 -17.33 36.60
N ASP A 215 -8.42 -18.14 37.45
CA ASP A 215 -7.74 -19.07 38.35
C ASP A 215 -7.44 -20.40 37.65
N PHE A 216 -8.28 -20.83 36.70
CA PHE A 216 -8.06 -22.07 35.94
C PHE A 216 -6.81 -21.98 35.03
N PRO A 217 -5.76 -22.77 35.28
CA PRO A 217 -4.53 -22.71 34.49
C PRO A 217 -4.62 -23.63 33.26
N THR A 218 -4.53 -23.08 32.06
CA THR A 218 -4.63 -23.85 30.79
C THR A 218 -3.27 -24.31 30.27
N ILE A 219 -2.21 -23.57 30.56
CA ILE A 219 -0.82 -23.95 30.23
C ILE A 219 0.06 -23.76 31.44
N ILE A 220 0.78 -24.82 31.83
CA ILE A 220 1.55 -24.87 33.08
C ILE A 220 2.96 -25.39 32.81
N GLU A 221 3.94 -24.79 33.49
CA GLU A 221 5.30 -25.30 33.60
C GLU A 221 5.57 -25.73 35.05
N ASN A 222 5.97 -26.99 35.25
CA ASN A 222 6.45 -27.51 36.52
C ASN A 222 7.96 -27.78 36.43
N SER A 223 8.75 -27.14 37.28
CA SER A 223 10.21 -27.31 37.29
C SER A 223 10.62 -28.47 38.21
N ILE A 224 11.38 -29.44 37.68
CA ILE A 224 11.84 -30.62 38.43
C ILE A 224 13.33 -30.84 38.16
N GLY A 225 14.14 -30.81 39.22
CA GLY A 225 15.60 -30.88 39.08
C GLY A 225 16.13 -29.71 38.25
N LYS A 226 16.82 -30.00 37.14
CA LYS A 226 17.27 -28.99 36.16
C LYS A 226 16.35 -28.86 34.93
N GLY A 227 15.31 -29.70 34.85
CA GLY A 227 14.40 -29.74 33.71
C GLY A 227 13.01 -29.26 34.08
N LYS A 228 12.06 -29.54 33.19
CA LYS A 228 10.68 -29.08 33.33
C LYS A 228 9.69 -30.03 32.67
N VAL A 229 8.46 -29.96 33.14
CA VAL A 229 7.28 -30.55 32.50
C VAL A 229 6.38 -29.42 32.04
N VAL A 230 6.02 -29.40 30.77
CA VAL A 230 5.06 -28.45 30.19
C VAL A 230 3.77 -29.23 29.95
N LEU A 231 2.71 -28.84 30.66
CA LEU A 231 1.38 -29.44 30.55
C LEU A 231 0.44 -28.43 29.90
N TYR A 232 -0.21 -28.81 28.81
CA TYR A 232 -1.41 -28.11 28.34
C TYR A 232 -2.59 -28.81 29.00
N ASN A 233 -3.15 -28.13 30.00
CA ASN A 233 -4.19 -28.64 30.88
C ASN A 233 -5.56 -28.54 30.18
N THR A 234 -5.68 -29.26 29.08
CA THR A 234 -6.85 -29.24 28.21
C THR A 234 -6.97 -30.55 27.42
N THR A 235 -8.19 -30.91 27.03
CA THR A 235 -8.48 -32.02 26.12
C THR A 235 -8.88 -31.53 24.72
N LEU A 236 -8.64 -30.26 24.40
CA LEU A 236 -8.92 -29.72 23.07
C LEU A 236 -8.09 -30.44 22.02
N GLN A 237 -8.71 -30.70 20.86
CA GLN A 237 -8.03 -31.22 19.69
C GLN A 237 -7.31 -30.08 18.98
N PHE A 238 -5.99 -30.07 19.07
CA PHE A 238 -5.15 -29.20 18.27
C PHE A 238 -5.09 -29.69 16.83
N THR A 239 -5.11 -28.76 15.89
CA THR A 239 -5.09 -29.01 14.46
C THR A 239 -3.94 -28.24 13.81
N LYS A 240 -3.90 -28.19 12.47
CA LYS A 240 -2.86 -27.49 11.70
C LYS A 240 -2.65 -26.03 12.11
N ILE A 241 -3.72 -25.31 12.49
CA ILE A 241 -3.65 -23.92 12.97
C ILE A 241 -2.86 -23.78 14.29
N ASP A 242 -2.82 -24.85 15.10
CA ASP A 242 -2.22 -24.88 16.44
C ASP A 242 -0.76 -25.34 16.46
N ARG A 243 -0.18 -25.64 15.29
CA ARG A 243 1.20 -26.12 15.17
C ARG A 243 2.22 -25.22 15.87
N GLY A 244 2.06 -23.91 15.78
CA GLY A 244 2.91 -22.96 16.49
C GLY A 244 2.75 -23.04 18.00
N LEU A 245 1.52 -23.23 18.50
CA LEU A 245 1.28 -23.44 19.93
C LEU A 245 1.93 -24.75 20.40
N LEU A 246 1.73 -25.87 19.69
CA LEU A 246 2.41 -27.14 19.99
C LEU A 246 3.94 -27.01 19.94
N PHE A 247 4.46 -26.37 18.90
CA PHE A 247 5.89 -26.11 18.74
C PHE A 247 6.43 -25.21 19.85
N SER A 248 5.64 -24.28 20.38
CA SER A 248 6.03 -23.43 21.51
C SER A 248 6.36 -24.27 22.76
N GLY A 249 5.60 -25.34 23.02
CA GLY A 249 5.85 -26.32 24.07
C GLY A 249 7.15 -27.10 23.85
N VAL A 250 7.45 -27.46 22.60
CA VAL A 250 8.73 -28.09 22.21
C VAL A 250 9.90 -27.13 22.41
N LEU A 251 9.77 -25.89 21.95
CA LEU A 251 10.83 -24.89 21.96
C LEU A 251 11.30 -24.54 23.38
N LYS A 252 10.45 -24.70 24.39
CA LYS A 252 10.79 -24.55 25.81
C LYS A 252 11.92 -25.47 26.30
N GLY A 253 12.18 -26.57 25.61
CA GLY A 253 13.29 -27.47 25.88
C GLY A 253 14.50 -27.31 24.95
N LEU A 254 14.43 -26.38 23.98
CA LEU A 254 15.44 -26.17 22.93
C LEU A 254 16.11 -24.80 23.04
N GLU A 255 16.26 -24.29 24.26
CA GLU A 255 16.97 -23.04 24.53
C GLU A 255 18.40 -23.07 23.95
N GLY A 256 18.76 -22.00 23.23
CA GLY A 256 20.07 -21.86 22.58
C GLY A 256 20.26 -22.71 21.32
N ILE A 257 19.25 -23.45 20.88
CA ILE A 257 19.30 -24.22 19.62
C ILE A 257 18.78 -23.34 18.48
N PRO A 258 19.63 -22.92 17.53
CA PRO A 258 19.18 -22.15 16.38
C PRO A 258 18.46 -23.05 15.38
N TYR A 259 17.46 -22.50 14.69
CA TYR A 259 16.81 -23.15 13.56
C TYR A 259 16.61 -22.17 12.40
N PRO A 260 16.83 -22.62 11.15
CA PRO A 260 16.74 -21.77 9.97
C PRO A 260 15.28 -21.48 9.62
N ILE A 261 14.99 -20.23 9.25
CA ILE A 261 13.66 -19.78 8.79
C ILE A 261 13.76 -19.19 7.39
N ALA A 262 12.64 -19.15 6.67
CA ALA A 262 12.58 -18.49 5.36
C ALA A 262 12.59 -16.97 5.47
N ASN A 263 11.96 -16.43 6.53
CA ASN A 263 11.77 -14.98 6.76
C ASN A 263 11.22 -14.28 5.50
N THR A 264 9.99 -14.62 5.11
CA THR A 264 9.29 -14.06 3.94
C THR A 264 7.88 -13.66 4.31
N SER A 265 7.55 -12.40 4.13
CA SER A 265 6.20 -11.88 4.30
C SER A 265 5.67 -11.37 2.97
N THR A 266 4.53 -11.86 2.54
CA THR A 266 3.96 -11.50 1.23
C THR A 266 2.55 -10.97 1.41
N ILE A 267 2.29 -9.81 0.82
CA ILE A 267 0.97 -9.21 0.75
C ILE A 267 0.47 -9.30 -0.69
N PHE A 268 -0.64 -10.00 -0.86
CA PHE A 268 -1.32 -10.21 -2.12
C PHE A 268 -2.39 -9.13 -2.30
N LEU A 269 -2.39 -8.47 -3.45
CA LEU A 269 -3.49 -7.61 -3.86
C LEU A 269 -4.37 -8.45 -4.77
N ASP A 270 -5.32 -9.13 -4.16
CA ASP A 270 -6.14 -10.11 -4.87
C ASP A 270 -7.20 -9.36 -5.68
N ASP A 271 -7.54 -9.86 -6.87
CA ASP A 271 -8.38 -9.15 -7.84
C ASP A 271 -7.93 -7.71 -8.17
N PHE A 272 -6.62 -7.52 -8.26
CA PHE A 272 -6.05 -6.22 -8.61
C PHE A 272 -4.78 -6.37 -9.46
N PRO A 273 -4.69 -5.68 -10.61
CA PRO A 273 -5.77 -4.97 -11.30
C PRO A 273 -6.88 -5.90 -11.82
N SER A 274 -8.10 -5.39 -11.89
CA SER A 274 -9.30 -6.07 -12.37
C SER A 274 -10.20 -5.11 -13.16
N PRO A 275 -11.28 -5.58 -13.81
CA PRO A 275 -12.29 -4.69 -14.39
C PRO A 275 -12.88 -3.73 -13.35
N LEU A 276 -13.02 -2.45 -13.73
CA LEU A 276 -13.54 -1.40 -12.86
C LEU A 276 -14.79 -0.75 -13.46
N TYR A 277 -15.66 -0.25 -12.59
CA TYR A 277 -16.97 0.30 -12.95
C TYR A 277 -17.15 1.74 -12.47
N GLU A 278 -17.99 2.50 -13.16
CA GLU A 278 -18.25 3.91 -12.85
C GLU A 278 -19.41 4.12 -11.85
N THR A 279 -19.87 3.05 -11.20
CA THR A 279 -20.89 3.10 -10.13
C THR A 279 -20.30 3.63 -8.83
N LYS A 280 -21.14 4.27 -8.00
CA LYS A 280 -20.77 4.73 -6.65
C LYS A 280 -21.47 3.88 -5.61
N GLU A 281 -20.71 3.25 -4.73
CA GLU A 281 -21.22 2.36 -3.69
C GLU A 281 -20.81 2.83 -2.29
N GLU A 282 -21.64 2.52 -1.30
CA GLU A 282 -21.31 2.77 0.10
C GLU A 282 -20.20 1.81 0.57
N PRO A 283 -19.27 2.24 1.45
CA PRO A 283 -19.23 3.53 2.17
C PRO A 283 -18.50 4.65 1.42
N VAL A 284 -17.77 4.35 0.34
CA VAL A 284 -16.98 5.32 -0.44
C VAL A 284 -17.86 6.44 -1.01
N LYS A 285 -19.10 6.13 -1.38
CA LYS A 285 -20.09 7.10 -1.84
C LYS A 285 -20.35 8.20 -0.80
N SER A 286 -20.62 7.84 0.46
CA SER A 286 -20.84 8.82 1.53
C SER A 286 -19.55 9.52 1.97
N GLU A 287 -18.42 8.81 1.99
CA GLU A 287 -17.15 9.35 2.48
C GLU A 287 -16.49 10.31 1.49
N MET A 288 -16.43 9.94 0.20
CA MET A 288 -15.64 10.64 -0.81
C MET A 288 -16.44 10.96 -2.08
N ASN A 289 -17.64 10.40 -2.24
CA ASN A 289 -18.48 10.56 -3.42
C ASN A 289 -17.74 10.21 -4.73
N LEU A 290 -16.93 9.15 -4.72
CA LEU A 290 -16.19 8.63 -5.89
C LEU A 290 -16.88 7.39 -6.48
N SER A 291 -16.66 7.14 -7.78
CA SER A 291 -16.96 5.83 -8.39
C SER A 291 -15.96 4.78 -7.95
N ILE A 292 -16.26 3.49 -8.11
CA ILE A 292 -15.33 2.39 -7.82
C ILE A 292 -14.02 2.59 -8.60
N SER A 293 -14.13 2.86 -9.90
CA SER A 293 -12.99 3.16 -10.78
C SER A 293 -12.13 4.31 -10.27
N ASP A 294 -12.75 5.43 -9.88
CA ASP A 294 -12.02 6.59 -9.37
C ASP A 294 -11.44 6.35 -7.97
N PHE A 295 -12.14 5.64 -7.09
CA PHE A 295 -11.63 5.27 -5.78
C PHE A 295 -10.40 4.38 -5.90
N VAL A 296 -10.49 3.29 -6.68
CA VAL A 296 -9.38 2.35 -6.83
C VAL A 296 -8.15 3.06 -7.41
N ARG A 297 -8.33 3.87 -8.45
CA ARG A 297 -7.23 4.56 -9.14
C ARG A 297 -6.66 5.75 -8.37
N LYS A 298 -7.50 6.61 -7.79
CA LYS A 298 -7.08 7.91 -7.23
C LYS A 298 -6.84 7.86 -5.72
N VAL A 299 -7.34 6.83 -5.03
CA VAL A 299 -7.29 6.72 -3.58
C VAL A 299 -6.63 5.41 -3.15
N TRP A 300 -7.28 4.27 -3.40
CA TRP A 300 -6.83 2.97 -2.88
C TRP A 300 -5.41 2.61 -3.35
N TRP A 301 -5.15 2.65 -4.67
CA TRP A 301 -3.83 2.28 -5.19
C TRP A 301 -2.70 3.22 -4.71
N PRO A 302 -2.84 4.56 -4.81
CA PRO A 302 -1.86 5.48 -4.23
C PRO A 302 -1.62 5.27 -2.72
N ASP A 303 -2.66 4.95 -1.94
CA ASP A 303 -2.51 4.66 -0.52
C ASP A 303 -1.78 3.34 -0.27
N MET A 304 -2.09 2.29 -1.03
CA MET A 304 -1.39 1.02 -0.97
C MET A 304 0.08 1.17 -1.39
N GLU A 305 0.41 2.02 -2.38
CA GLU A 305 1.78 2.39 -2.72
C GLU A 305 2.50 3.11 -1.57
N ASN A 306 1.80 3.99 -0.85
CA ASN A 306 2.35 4.67 0.32
C ASN A 306 2.64 3.67 1.46
N VAL A 307 1.74 2.72 1.71
CA VAL A 307 1.96 1.61 2.65
C VAL A 307 3.17 0.78 2.23
N ALA A 308 3.30 0.46 0.94
CA ALA A 308 4.46 -0.26 0.42
C ALA A 308 5.77 0.49 0.63
N LYS A 309 5.81 1.80 0.36
CA LYS A 309 7.00 2.63 0.61
C LYS A 309 7.35 2.69 2.10
N LYS A 310 6.33 2.81 2.98
CA LYS A 310 6.50 2.89 4.43
C LYS A 310 7.11 1.62 5.03
N TYR A 311 6.64 0.45 4.61
CA TYR A 311 7.09 -0.85 5.17
C TYR A 311 8.02 -1.65 4.24
N LYS A 312 8.40 -1.08 3.10
CA LYS A 312 9.23 -1.72 2.05
C LYS A 312 8.60 -3.01 1.51
N ILE A 313 7.29 -2.97 1.20
CA ILE A 313 6.55 -4.11 0.68
C ILE A 313 6.66 -4.18 -0.84
N SER A 314 7.00 -5.36 -1.36
CA SER A 314 6.78 -5.72 -2.76
C SER A 314 5.51 -6.57 -2.84
N TYR A 315 4.41 -6.00 -3.34
CA TYR A 315 3.14 -6.72 -3.52
C TYR A 315 3.18 -7.74 -4.66
N SER A 316 2.28 -8.72 -4.58
CA SER A 316 1.87 -9.54 -5.71
C SER A 316 0.44 -9.18 -6.10
N ALA A 317 0.29 -8.53 -7.24
CA ALA A 317 -0.98 -8.05 -7.77
C ALA A 317 -1.61 -9.13 -8.66
N MET A 318 -2.71 -9.73 -8.20
CA MET A 318 -3.35 -10.88 -8.85
C MET A 318 -4.33 -10.40 -9.91
N ILE A 319 -3.91 -10.43 -11.17
CA ILE A 319 -4.73 -9.96 -12.28
C ILE A 319 -5.89 -10.91 -12.54
N CYS A 320 -7.11 -10.36 -12.56
CA CYS A 320 -8.31 -11.00 -13.08
C CYS A 320 -8.82 -10.19 -14.28
N PHE A 321 -9.09 -10.82 -15.43
CA PHE A 321 -9.42 -10.08 -16.66
C PHE A 321 -10.91 -9.83 -16.88
N ASP A 322 -11.79 -10.65 -16.32
CA ASP A 322 -13.22 -10.62 -16.57
C ASP A 322 -14.00 -11.14 -15.35
N TYR A 323 -15.11 -10.49 -15.00
CA TYR A 323 -16.01 -10.91 -13.92
C TYR A 323 -17.30 -11.56 -14.44
N LYS A 324 -17.48 -11.68 -15.76
CA LYS A 324 -18.53 -12.52 -16.32
C LYS A 324 -18.10 -13.97 -16.13
N ASN A 325 -19.04 -14.80 -15.67
CA ASN A 325 -18.88 -16.25 -15.52
C ASN A 325 -18.86 -16.96 -16.88
N LYS A 326 -18.07 -16.47 -17.83
CA LYS A 326 -17.95 -16.95 -19.20
C LYS A 326 -17.00 -18.14 -19.27
N THR A 327 -17.55 -19.33 -19.41
CA THR A 327 -16.79 -20.59 -19.47
C THR A 327 -16.64 -21.14 -20.89
N GLU A 328 -17.16 -20.44 -21.91
CA GLU A 328 -17.11 -20.84 -23.31
C GLU A 328 -16.49 -19.75 -24.23
N PRO A 329 -15.73 -20.14 -25.26
CA PRO A 329 -15.15 -19.19 -26.21
C PRO A 329 -16.21 -18.48 -27.08
N PRO A 330 -15.92 -17.30 -27.65
CA PRO A 330 -14.61 -16.62 -27.62
C PRO A 330 -14.36 -15.87 -26.31
N PHE A 331 -13.18 -16.05 -25.72
CA PHE A 331 -12.74 -15.33 -24.51
C PHE A 331 -12.27 -13.91 -24.88
N LEU A 332 -13.13 -12.92 -24.62
CA LEU A 332 -12.90 -11.51 -24.92
C LEU A 332 -12.52 -10.74 -23.65
N PHE A 333 -12.09 -9.48 -23.80
CA PHE A 333 -11.59 -8.64 -22.70
C PHE A 333 -12.41 -7.36 -22.57
N ASP A 334 -13.73 -7.46 -22.74
CA ASP A 334 -14.60 -6.29 -22.87
C ASP A 334 -14.68 -5.53 -21.55
N GLN A 335 -14.83 -6.24 -20.41
CA GLN A 335 -14.88 -5.63 -19.08
C GLN A 335 -13.54 -5.01 -18.67
N TRP A 336 -12.42 -5.69 -18.95
CA TRP A 336 -11.08 -5.12 -18.78
C TRP A 336 -10.89 -3.78 -19.51
N ASN A 337 -11.59 -3.62 -20.63
CA ASN A 337 -11.50 -2.44 -21.48
C ASN A 337 -12.62 -1.42 -21.24
N GLU A 338 -13.57 -1.68 -20.32
CA GLU A 338 -14.78 -0.89 -20.15
C GLU A 338 -14.49 0.48 -19.53
N SER A 339 -13.86 0.51 -18.36
CA SER A 339 -13.43 1.78 -17.75
C SER A 339 -12.24 2.37 -18.51
N LYS A 340 -12.36 3.66 -18.87
CA LYS A 340 -11.35 4.42 -19.58
C LYS A 340 -10.92 5.64 -18.76
N MET A 341 -9.62 5.90 -18.75
CA MET A 341 -9.05 7.14 -18.23
C MET A 341 -8.32 7.91 -19.32
N LYS A 342 -8.11 9.22 -19.08
CA LYS A 342 -7.27 10.07 -19.93
C LYS A 342 -5.98 10.42 -19.20
N GLU A 343 -4.85 10.21 -19.85
CA GLU A 343 -3.53 10.68 -19.40
C GLU A 343 -2.88 11.41 -20.59
N ASN A 344 -2.41 12.65 -20.41
CA ASN A 344 -1.85 13.47 -21.50
C ASN A 344 -2.78 13.58 -22.74
N GLY A 345 -4.10 13.63 -22.53
CA GLY A 345 -5.10 13.71 -23.60
C GLY A 345 -5.36 12.41 -24.36
N ARG A 346 -4.69 11.31 -23.97
CA ARG A 346 -4.77 9.99 -24.60
C ARG A 346 -5.65 9.04 -23.76
N PRO A 347 -6.66 8.36 -24.34
CA PRO A 347 -7.48 7.40 -23.60
C PRO A 347 -6.75 6.06 -23.39
N TYR A 348 -6.78 5.55 -22.16
CA TYR A 348 -6.24 4.24 -21.75
C TYR A 348 -7.33 3.42 -21.05
N SER A 349 -7.28 2.08 -21.14
CA SER A 349 -8.02 1.24 -20.19
C SER A 349 -7.49 1.52 -18.78
N THR A 350 -8.38 1.77 -17.82
CA THR A 350 -7.99 2.04 -16.44
C THR A 350 -7.26 0.84 -15.83
N SER A 351 -7.77 -0.38 -16.04
CA SER A 351 -7.16 -1.63 -15.57
C SER A 351 -5.78 -1.88 -16.22
N GLU A 352 -5.65 -1.59 -17.52
CA GLU A 352 -4.37 -1.70 -18.23
C GLU A 352 -3.34 -0.66 -17.76
N TRP A 353 -3.79 0.56 -17.46
CA TRP A 353 -2.93 1.58 -16.85
C TRP A 353 -2.47 1.15 -15.44
N LEU A 354 -3.37 0.61 -14.61
CA LEU A 354 -3.04 0.10 -13.27
C LEU A 354 -2.02 -1.04 -13.34
N ALA A 355 -2.17 -2.01 -14.25
CA ALA A 355 -1.21 -3.09 -14.43
C ALA A 355 0.20 -2.58 -14.75
N ASN A 356 0.29 -1.64 -15.70
CA ASN A 356 1.57 -1.02 -16.03
C ASN A 356 2.14 -0.18 -14.87
N ASN A 357 1.28 0.48 -14.09
CA ASN A 357 1.71 1.27 -12.94
C ASN A 357 2.24 0.40 -11.80
N VAL A 358 1.58 -0.73 -11.50
CA VAL A 358 2.04 -1.75 -10.55
C VAL A 358 3.43 -2.26 -10.94
N ALA A 359 3.61 -2.69 -12.19
CA ALA A 359 4.90 -3.17 -12.68
C ALA A 359 5.99 -2.09 -12.64
N LYS A 360 5.67 -0.86 -13.03
CA LYS A 360 6.61 0.28 -13.02
C LYS A 360 7.10 0.63 -11.61
N ASN A 361 6.29 0.36 -10.58
CA ASN A 361 6.64 0.60 -9.18
C ASN A 361 7.34 -0.59 -8.49
N GLY A 362 7.74 -1.62 -9.24
CA GLY A 362 8.57 -2.73 -8.70
C GLY A 362 7.77 -3.80 -7.96
N HIS A 363 6.46 -3.90 -8.21
CA HIS A 363 5.59 -4.95 -7.69
C HIS A 363 5.42 -6.08 -8.72
N GLU A 364 5.11 -7.29 -8.26
CA GLU A 364 4.88 -8.43 -9.14
C GLU A 364 3.47 -8.35 -9.76
N LEU A 365 3.39 -8.53 -11.08
CA LEU A 365 2.15 -8.89 -11.75
C LEU A 365 1.99 -10.42 -11.70
N ALA A 366 1.04 -10.86 -10.90
CA ALA A 366 0.67 -12.25 -10.69
C ALA A 366 -0.72 -12.53 -11.28
N PHE A 367 -1.19 -13.77 -11.21
CA PHE A 367 -2.37 -14.20 -11.95
C PHE A 367 -3.45 -14.81 -11.05
N HIS A 368 -4.66 -14.29 -11.17
CA HIS A 368 -5.85 -14.82 -10.51
C HIS A 368 -6.64 -15.72 -11.47
N GLY A 369 -6.90 -15.22 -12.69
CA GLY A 369 -7.67 -15.96 -13.67
C GLY A 369 -7.98 -15.16 -14.93
N TYR A 370 -8.44 -15.86 -15.97
CA TYR A 370 -9.11 -15.17 -17.07
C TYR A 370 -10.41 -14.53 -16.57
N ASN A 371 -11.17 -15.29 -15.78
CA ASN A 371 -12.31 -14.82 -15.04
C ASN A 371 -12.35 -15.38 -13.62
N HIS A 372 -13.36 -14.98 -12.86
CA HIS A 372 -13.54 -15.40 -11.47
C HIS A 372 -14.31 -16.73 -11.32
N VAL A 373 -14.34 -17.60 -12.35
CA VAL A 373 -14.94 -18.94 -12.24
C VAL A 373 -13.89 -19.94 -11.76
N GLU A 374 -14.22 -20.68 -10.72
CA GLU A 374 -13.33 -21.65 -10.07
C GLU A 374 -12.95 -22.79 -11.00
N PHE A 375 -11.74 -23.33 -10.84
CA PHE A 375 -11.27 -24.48 -11.61
C PHE A 375 -11.68 -25.78 -10.90
N LEU A 376 -12.99 -25.95 -10.75
CA LEU A 376 -13.63 -27.11 -10.17
C LEU A 376 -14.34 -27.93 -11.23
N LYS A 377 -14.42 -29.24 -11.00
CA LYS A 377 -15.20 -30.15 -11.83
C LYS A 377 -16.68 -29.76 -11.82
N GLY A 378 -17.20 -29.42 -12.99
CA GLY A 378 -18.62 -29.10 -13.20
C GLY A 378 -18.88 -27.62 -13.47
N GLU A 379 -18.02 -26.72 -12.98
CA GLU A 379 -18.14 -25.27 -13.22
C GLU A 379 -17.84 -24.90 -14.67
N TRP A 380 -16.92 -25.64 -15.30
CA TRP A 380 -16.62 -25.54 -16.72
C TRP A 380 -17.27 -26.72 -17.48
N PRO A 381 -18.35 -26.51 -18.25
CA PRO A 381 -19.04 -27.59 -18.98
C PRO A 381 -18.10 -28.41 -19.87
N ASN A 382 -17.11 -27.73 -20.45
CA ASN A 382 -15.97 -28.37 -21.11
C ASN A 382 -14.67 -27.92 -20.42
N PRO A 383 -14.03 -28.77 -19.59
CA PRO A 383 -12.82 -28.41 -18.86
C PRO A 383 -11.64 -27.99 -19.73
N GLN A 384 -11.59 -28.40 -21.01
CA GLN A 384 -10.55 -27.97 -21.95
C GLN A 384 -10.59 -26.45 -22.23
N PHE A 385 -11.74 -25.81 -21.98
CA PHE A 385 -11.90 -24.38 -22.10
C PHE A 385 -11.17 -23.61 -21.00
N ILE A 386 -10.84 -24.21 -19.85
CA ILE A 386 -9.95 -23.62 -18.85
C ILE A 386 -8.60 -23.28 -19.50
N SER A 387 -7.93 -24.28 -20.09
CA SER A 387 -6.64 -24.06 -20.77
C SER A 387 -6.76 -23.11 -21.96
N THR A 388 -7.92 -23.04 -22.62
CA THR A 388 -8.15 -22.10 -23.72
C THR A 388 -8.27 -20.65 -23.22
N ALA A 389 -8.98 -20.43 -22.11
CA ALA A 389 -9.09 -19.13 -21.45
C ALA A 389 -7.73 -18.65 -20.91
N LEU A 390 -6.95 -19.54 -20.31
CA LEU A 390 -5.59 -19.25 -19.84
C LEU A 390 -4.66 -18.82 -20.98
N LYS A 391 -4.72 -19.49 -22.14
CA LYS A 391 -3.96 -19.09 -23.34
C LYS A 391 -4.42 -17.73 -23.89
N ALA A 392 -5.71 -17.41 -23.80
CA ALA A 392 -6.22 -16.09 -24.17
C ALA A 392 -5.65 -15.01 -23.23
N ALA A 393 -5.64 -15.26 -21.91
CA ALA A 393 -5.02 -14.37 -20.93
C ALA A 393 -3.51 -14.19 -21.19
N GLN A 394 -2.78 -15.28 -21.47
CA GLN A 394 -1.37 -15.25 -21.85
C GLN A 394 -1.12 -14.35 -23.06
N LYS A 395 -1.96 -14.47 -24.11
CA LYS A 395 -1.87 -13.62 -25.30
C LYS A 395 -2.17 -12.16 -24.98
N LYS A 396 -3.19 -11.87 -24.17
CA LYS A 396 -3.49 -10.49 -23.73
C LYS A 396 -2.33 -9.89 -22.94
N TRP A 397 -1.70 -10.66 -22.06
CA TRP A 397 -0.51 -10.26 -21.31
C TRP A 397 0.63 -9.80 -22.22
N GLN A 398 0.91 -10.56 -23.28
CA GLN A 398 1.93 -10.22 -24.28
C GLN A 398 1.55 -8.99 -25.10
N VAL A 399 0.31 -8.93 -25.60
CA VAL A 399 -0.17 -7.81 -26.44
C VAL A 399 -0.20 -6.48 -25.67
N SER A 400 -0.53 -6.51 -24.38
CA SER A 400 -0.52 -5.33 -23.51
C SER A 400 0.86 -5.00 -22.93
N ASN A 401 1.89 -5.77 -23.26
CA ASN A 401 3.27 -5.57 -22.84
C ASN A 401 3.45 -5.45 -21.31
N PHE A 402 2.79 -6.34 -20.55
CA PHE A 402 2.91 -6.39 -19.08
C PHE A 402 4.24 -6.99 -18.58
N GLY A 403 5.21 -7.24 -19.47
CA GLY A 403 6.50 -7.84 -19.14
C GLY A 403 6.44 -9.37 -19.05
N ALA A 404 7.21 -9.94 -18.13
CA ALA A 404 7.32 -11.38 -17.95
C ALA A 404 5.95 -12.03 -17.66
N GLN A 405 5.76 -13.26 -18.13
CA GLN A 405 4.56 -14.04 -17.81
C GLN A 405 4.48 -14.33 -16.31
N PRO A 406 3.27 -14.40 -15.74
CA PRO A 406 3.10 -14.63 -14.32
C PRO A 406 3.68 -15.99 -13.92
N VAL A 407 4.31 -16.03 -12.75
CA VAL A 407 4.85 -17.26 -12.14
C VAL A 407 4.06 -17.69 -10.89
N THR A 408 3.20 -16.80 -10.40
CA THR A 408 2.41 -16.97 -9.18
C THR A 408 0.93 -17.00 -9.54
N TYR A 409 0.19 -17.96 -8.96
CA TYR A 409 -1.23 -18.15 -9.19
C TYR A 409 -2.05 -18.18 -7.90
N VAL A 410 -3.18 -17.48 -7.89
CA VAL A 410 -4.22 -17.61 -6.87
C VAL A 410 -5.49 -18.18 -7.51
N PRO A 411 -6.08 -19.26 -6.98
CA PRO A 411 -7.34 -19.77 -7.49
C PRO A 411 -8.53 -18.83 -7.19
N PRO A 412 -9.44 -18.61 -8.16
CA PRO A 412 -10.69 -17.89 -7.92
C PRO A 412 -11.48 -18.47 -6.75
N SER A 413 -12.04 -17.59 -5.93
CA SER A 413 -12.75 -17.94 -4.68
C SER A 413 -11.96 -18.87 -3.75
N ASN A 414 -10.64 -18.97 -3.92
CA ASN A 414 -9.74 -19.90 -3.24
C ASN A 414 -9.90 -21.39 -3.59
N HIS A 415 -10.72 -21.72 -4.60
CA HIS A 415 -11.08 -23.11 -4.91
C HIS A 415 -10.42 -23.65 -6.17
N ILE A 416 -9.77 -24.81 -6.04
CA ILE A 416 -9.18 -25.54 -7.16
C ILE A 416 -9.05 -27.02 -6.83
N ASP A 417 -9.58 -27.87 -7.70
CA ASP A 417 -9.48 -29.31 -7.57
C ASP A 417 -8.26 -29.86 -8.31
N LYS A 418 -8.02 -31.17 -8.18
CA LYS A 418 -6.92 -31.87 -8.85
C LYS A 418 -6.89 -31.65 -10.38
N ASN A 419 -8.05 -31.68 -11.06
CA ASN A 419 -8.10 -31.50 -12.51
C ASN A 419 -7.82 -30.04 -12.87
N GLY A 420 -8.33 -29.10 -12.06
CA GLY A 420 -8.04 -27.68 -12.19
C GLY A 420 -6.55 -27.38 -12.17
N VAL A 421 -5.80 -28.00 -11.25
CA VAL A 421 -4.32 -27.88 -11.19
C VAL A 421 -3.66 -28.37 -12.48
N ASP A 422 -4.12 -29.50 -13.04
CA ASP A 422 -3.58 -30.02 -14.30
C ASP A 422 -3.87 -29.09 -15.49
N TYR A 423 -5.09 -28.56 -15.59
CA TYR A 423 -5.46 -27.61 -16.65
C TYR A 423 -4.75 -26.27 -16.53
N LEU A 424 -4.49 -25.80 -15.31
CA LEU A 424 -3.67 -24.63 -15.03
C LEU A 424 -2.25 -24.83 -15.57
N HIS A 425 -1.60 -25.92 -15.20
CA HIS A 425 -0.23 -26.22 -15.65
C HIS A 425 -0.13 -26.32 -17.17
N GLN A 426 -1.15 -26.91 -17.82
CA GLN A 426 -1.21 -26.99 -19.29
C GLN A 426 -1.51 -25.65 -19.98
N GLY A 427 -2.36 -24.81 -19.36
CA GLY A 427 -2.84 -23.56 -19.94
C GLY A 427 -1.92 -22.36 -19.70
N MET A 428 -1.18 -22.35 -18.59
CA MET A 428 -0.24 -21.30 -18.19
C MET A 428 1.05 -21.93 -17.60
N PRO A 429 1.93 -22.56 -18.42
CA PRO A 429 3.10 -23.30 -17.93
C PRO A 429 4.16 -22.45 -17.20
N SER A 430 4.07 -21.12 -17.30
CA SER A 430 4.93 -20.18 -16.58
C SER A 430 4.66 -20.19 -15.07
N ILE A 431 3.46 -20.57 -14.63
CA ILE A 431 3.11 -20.68 -13.20
C ILE A 431 3.96 -21.77 -12.56
N LYS A 432 4.60 -21.40 -11.44
CA LYS A 432 5.42 -22.28 -10.58
C LYS A 432 4.92 -22.30 -9.15
N TYR A 433 4.34 -21.20 -8.66
CA TYR A 433 3.93 -21.05 -7.28
C TYR A 433 2.40 -20.99 -7.14
N MET A 434 1.86 -21.94 -6.36
CA MET A 434 0.43 -22.06 -6.07
C MET A 434 0.11 -21.40 -4.74
N CYS A 435 -0.61 -20.29 -4.78
CA CYS A 435 -0.95 -19.48 -3.62
C CYS A 435 -2.41 -19.69 -3.17
N SER A 436 -2.86 -20.94 -3.03
CA SER A 436 -4.18 -21.24 -2.46
C SER A 436 -4.18 -21.06 -0.92
N LEU A 437 -4.86 -21.91 -0.14
CA LEU A 437 -5.00 -21.73 1.31
C LEU A 437 -4.20 -22.76 2.13
N TYR A 438 -3.60 -22.28 3.23
CA TYR A 438 -2.84 -23.13 4.16
C TYR A 438 -3.80 -23.99 5.00
N LEU A 439 -4.93 -23.41 5.38
CA LEU A 439 -6.02 -24.05 6.11
C LEU A 439 -7.14 -24.45 5.12
N GLY A 440 -8.19 -25.11 5.61
CA GLY A 440 -9.29 -25.62 4.79
C GLY A 440 -9.10 -27.07 4.33
N ALA A 441 -9.94 -27.53 3.41
CA ALA A 441 -9.93 -28.90 2.89
C ALA A 441 -9.08 -29.03 1.61
N LEU A 442 -8.35 -30.15 1.47
CA LEU A 442 -7.44 -30.37 0.35
C LEU A 442 -8.15 -30.38 -1.01
N ASP A 443 -9.29 -31.05 -1.09
CA ASP A 443 -10.06 -31.23 -2.33
C ASP A 443 -10.65 -29.91 -2.84
N ASP A 444 -10.84 -28.94 -1.95
CA ASP A 444 -11.37 -27.60 -2.25
C ASP A 444 -10.26 -26.57 -2.49
N GLY A 445 -8.99 -26.97 -2.59
CA GLY A 445 -7.87 -26.05 -2.78
C GLY A 445 -7.19 -25.58 -1.50
N GLY A 446 -7.67 -25.96 -0.32
CA GLY A 446 -7.05 -25.69 0.98
C GLY A 446 -6.04 -26.75 1.43
N ALA A 447 -5.77 -26.78 2.74
CA ALA A 447 -4.83 -27.69 3.40
C ALA A 447 -3.39 -27.74 2.83
N ARG A 448 -2.99 -26.75 2.02
CA ARG A 448 -1.67 -26.74 1.36
C ARG A 448 -0.53 -26.50 2.34
N GLU A 449 0.63 -27.05 2.02
CA GLU A 449 1.85 -26.89 2.81
C GLU A 449 2.84 -26.02 2.03
N PHE A 450 3.89 -25.50 2.67
CA PHE A 450 5.01 -24.88 1.94
C PHE A 450 5.91 -25.98 1.35
N ASP A 451 5.38 -26.75 0.39
CA ASP A 451 6.03 -27.89 -0.25
C ASP A 451 5.60 -28.02 -1.73
N PHE A 452 6.02 -29.07 -2.44
CA PHE A 452 5.46 -29.35 -3.78
C PHE A 452 3.96 -29.64 -3.71
N ASP A 453 3.23 -29.13 -4.71
CA ASP A 453 1.77 -29.31 -4.76
C ASP A 453 1.42 -30.82 -4.75
N PRO A 454 0.47 -31.25 -3.92
CA PRO A 454 0.09 -32.66 -3.74
C PRO A 454 -0.53 -33.29 -5.00
N PHE A 455 -1.07 -32.49 -5.92
CA PHE A 455 -1.66 -32.92 -7.18
C PHE A 455 -0.68 -32.84 -8.35
N ASN A 456 0.21 -31.83 -8.38
CA ASN A 456 1.20 -31.68 -9.45
C ASN A 456 2.58 -31.23 -8.93
N LYS A 457 3.56 -32.16 -8.95
CA LYS A 457 4.93 -31.93 -8.47
C LYS A 457 5.77 -30.94 -9.30
N ASN A 458 5.26 -30.43 -10.42
CA ASN A 458 5.92 -29.35 -11.17
C ASN A 458 5.57 -27.97 -10.62
N LEU A 459 4.66 -27.91 -9.63
CA LEU A 459 4.23 -26.70 -8.93
C LEU A 459 4.64 -26.79 -7.46
N PHE A 460 4.90 -25.63 -6.86
CA PHE A 460 5.27 -25.49 -5.47
C PHE A 460 4.22 -24.63 -4.75
N ASP A 461 3.66 -25.15 -3.66
CA ASP A 461 2.67 -24.46 -2.85
C ASP A 461 3.34 -23.35 -2.00
N TYR A 462 2.80 -22.15 -2.10
CA TYR A 462 3.11 -20.98 -1.27
C TYR A 462 1.79 -20.36 -0.76
N PRO A 463 1.07 -21.08 0.12
CA PRO A 463 -0.32 -20.76 0.43
C PRO A 463 -0.51 -19.55 1.35
N ARG A 464 -1.69 -18.94 1.29
CA ARG A 464 -2.16 -17.82 2.11
C ARG A 464 -2.69 -18.29 3.46
N ILE A 465 -2.41 -17.53 4.54
CA ILE A 465 -2.82 -17.86 5.91
C ILE A 465 -3.86 -16.89 6.51
N SER A 466 -3.86 -15.63 6.08
CA SER A 466 -4.81 -14.62 6.58
C SER A 466 -5.27 -13.64 5.51
N SER A 467 -6.28 -12.83 5.82
CA SER A 467 -6.90 -11.91 4.86
C SER A 467 -7.52 -10.66 5.51
N GLY A 468 -7.79 -9.65 4.67
CA GLY A 468 -8.58 -8.47 5.02
C GLY A 468 -7.80 -7.36 5.73
N PHE A 469 -8.32 -6.14 5.65
CA PHE A 469 -7.67 -4.94 6.22
C PHE A 469 -7.70 -4.87 7.75
N TYR A 470 -8.58 -5.61 8.41
CA TYR A 470 -8.57 -5.77 9.86
C TYR A 470 -8.68 -7.24 10.22
N MET A 471 -7.79 -7.72 11.09
CA MET A 471 -7.73 -9.12 11.47
C MET A 471 -8.38 -9.35 12.83
N ASP A 472 -9.23 -10.37 12.90
CA ASP A 472 -9.76 -10.88 14.17
C ASP A 472 -8.68 -11.62 14.97
N THR A 473 -9.05 -12.08 16.16
CA THR A 473 -8.17 -12.80 17.06
C THR A 473 -7.69 -14.15 16.50
N GLN A 474 -8.54 -14.87 15.77
CA GLN A 474 -8.21 -16.19 15.22
C GLN A 474 -7.21 -16.08 14.07
N MET A 475 -7.38 -15.12 13.16
CA MET A 475 -6.45 -14.85 12.07
C MET A 475 -5.09 -14.38 12.61
N LYS A 476 -5.08 -13.53 13.65
CA LYS A 476 -3.83 -13.14 14.33
C LYS A 476 -3.14 -14.34 14.95
N PHE A 477 -3.88 -15.23 15.61
CA PHE A 477 -3.33 -16.47 16.14
C PHE A 477 -2.76 -17.37 15.03
N ALA A 478 -3.48 -17.57 13.94
CA ALA A 478 -3.03 -18.38 12.80
C ALA A 478 -1.72 -17.86 12.20
N HIS A 479 -1.61 -16.54 12.04
CA HIS A 479 -0.37 -15.90 11.61
C HIS A 479 0.77 -16.16 12.60
N GLU A 480 0.62 -15.77 13.88
CA GLU A 480 1.71 -15.91 14.85
C GLU A 480 2.13 -17.37 15.07
N SER A 481 1.17 -18.29 14.96
CA SER A 481 1.39 -19.73 15.03
C SER A 481 2.29 -20.20 13.87
N LEU A 482 1.94 -19.86 12.62
CA LEU A 482 2.72 -20.22 11.43
C LEU A 482 4.10 -19.55 11.43
N TYR A 483 4.15 -18.27 11.80
CA TYR A 483 5.37 -17.47 11.76
C TYR A 483 6.44 -18.03 12.69
N LEU A 484 6.08 -18.53 13.88
CA LEU A 484 7.03 -19.04 14.86
C LEU A 484 7.97 -20.13 14.31
N PHE A 485 7.46 -21.06 13.49
CA PHE A 485 8.27 -22.20 13.01
C PHE A 485 8.71 -22.08 11.54
N THR A 486 8.31 -21.00 10.83
CA THR A 486 8.67 -20.80 9.42
C THR A 486 9.30 -19.44 9.12
N GLY A 487 8.97 -18.40 9.90
CA GLY A 487 9.20 -17.00 9.54
C GLY A 487 8.38 -16.55 8.33
N ILE A 488 7.28 -17.23 8.00
CA ILE A 488 6.45 -16.94 6.83
C ILE A 488 5.14 -16.28 7.26
N TRP A 489 4.79 -15.19 6.59
CA TRP A 489 3.45 -14.59 6.66
C TRP A 489 2.91 -14.33 5.26
N THR A 490 1.72 -14.86 4.96
CA THR A 490 1.06 -14.69 3.67
C THR A 490 -0.35 -14.13 3.86
N HIS A 491 -0.58 -12.93 3.34
CA HIS A 491 -1.79 -12.17 3.61
C HIS A 491 -2.38 -11.55 2.35
N PHE A 492 -3.70 -11.57 2.18
CA PHE A 492 -4.33 -10.94 1.02
C PHE A 492 -5.36 -9.87 1.41
N VAL A 493 -5.48 -8.87 0.55
CA VAL A 493 -6.47 -7.80 0.64
C VAL A 493 -7.02 -7.52 -0.75
N HIS A 494 -8.28 -7.07 -0.81
CA HIS A 494 -8.91 -6.70 -2.08
C HIS A 494 -9.36 -5.23 -2.10
N PRO A 495 -9.34 -4.56 -3.26
CA PRO A 495 -9.88 -3.20 -3.38
C PRO A 495 -11.39 -3.11 -3.11
N ASP A 496 -12.14 -4.19 -3.31
CA ASP A 496 -13.58 -4.25 -3.13
C ASP A 496 -14.02 -4.68 -1.71
N ASP A 497 -13.09 -5.10 -0.84
CA ASP A 497 -13.35 -5.45 0.57
C ASP A 497 -14.15 -4.36 1.28
N ILE A 498 -13.88 -3.09 0.94
CA ILE A 498 -14.56 -1.93 1.52
C ILE A 498 -16.08 -1.91 1.27
N TYR A 499 -16.55 -2.49 0.16
CA TYR A 499 -17.97 -2.47 -0.23
C TYR A 499 -18.78 -3.64 0.36
N GLN A 500 -18.12 -4.65 0.94
CA GLN A 500 -18.79 -5.79 1.58
C GLN A 500 -19.27 -5.42 3.00
N ILE A 501 -20.28 -4.55 3.06
CA ILE A 501 -20.91 -4.02 4.27
C ILE A 501 -22.28 -4.64 4.56
N ASP A 502 -22.69 -4.61 5.83
CA ASP A 502 -24.02 -5.05 6.25
C ASP A 502 -25.08 -4.03 5.83
N ARG A 503 -25.77 -4.30 4.71
CA ARG A 503 -26.87 -3.47 4.21
C ARG A 503 -27.95 -4.31 3.52
N PRO A 504 -29.23 -3.88 3.57
CA PRO A 504 -30.32 -4.60 2.90
C PRO A 504 -30.07 -4.79 1.40
N GLY A 505 -30.15 -6.04 0.93
CA GLY A 505 -29.97 -6.39 -0.48
C GLY A 505 -28.51 -6.59 -0.91
N ASN A 506 -27.53 -6.44 -0.02
CA ASN A 506 -26.16 -6.83 -0.32
C ASN A 506 -25.97 -8.34 -0.17
N LEU A 507 -25.70 -9.02 -1.28
CA LEU A 507 -25.45 -10.47 -1.33
C LEU A 507 -24.03 -10.78 -1.81
N SER A 508 -23.15 -9.77 -1.88
CA SER A 508 -21.80 -9.93 -2.46
C SER A 508 -20.87 -10.82 -1.64
N GLN A 509 -21.18 -11.04 -0.37
CA GLN A 509 -20.44 -11.97 0.50
C GLN A 509 -20.68 -13.45 0.12
N GLY A 510 -21.72 -13.77 -0.65
CA GLY A 510 -22.12 -15.15 -0.92
C GLY A 510 -22.39 -15.92 0.38
N ASP A 511 -21.75 -17.08 0.52
CA ASP A 511 -21.81 -17.94 1.71
C ASP A 511 -20.76 -17.58 2.77
N ASP A 512 -19.91 -16.58 2.52
CA ASP A 512 -18.83 -16.15 3.41
C ASP A 512 -19.23 -15.00 4.36
N GLU A 513 -18.37 -14.70 5.33
CA GLU A 513 -18.51 -13.54 6.22
C GLU A 513 -18.22 -12.21 5.49
N LEU A 514 -18.89 -11.13 5.94
CA LEU A 514 -18.65 -9.78 5.45
C LEU A 514 -17.22 -9.32 5.70
N ARG A 515 -16.48 -9.03 4.62
CA ARG A 515 -15.12 -8.47 4.73
C ARG A 515 -15.08 -7.06 5.33
N ASN A 516 -16.18 -6.31 5.29
CA ASN A 516 -16.38 -5.05 6.02
C ASN A 516 -17.58 -5.09 6.99
N SER A 517 -17.63 -6.12 7.85
CA SER A 517 -18.65 -6.26 8.91
C SER A 517 -18.77 -5.06 9.86
N LYS A 518 -17.71 -4.25 9.98
CA LYS A 518 -17.68 -3.04 10.83
C LYS A 518 -18.19 -1.77 10.12
N ASN A 519 -18.57 -1.85 8.84
CA ASN A 519 -19.03 -0.72 8.03
C ASN A 519 -18.04 0.47 8.02
N LEU A 520 -16.73 0.19 8.00
CA LEU A 520 -15.68 1.21 8.02
C LEU A 520 -15.58 1.92 6.67
N GLY A 521 -15.38 3.24 6.69
CA GLY A 521 -14.89 3.97 5.50
C GLY A 521 -13.41 3.70 5.26
N TRP A 522 -12.83 4.20 4.17
CA TRP A 522 -11.43 3.97 3.81
C TRP A 522 -10.47 4.76 4.72
N HIS A 523 -10.62 6.09 4.78
CA HIS A 523 -9.84 6.97 5.65
C HIS A 523 -10.60 7.30 6.94
N LYS A 524 -11.91 7.55 6.83
CA LYS A 524 -12.78 7.95 7.93
C LYS A 524 -14.11 7.21 7.88
N THR A 525 -14.58 6.82 9.06
CA THR A 525 -15.90 6.21 9.23
C THR A 525 -16.86 7.26 9.77
N LYS A 526 -18.14 7.21 9.38
CA LYS A 526 -19.13 8.18 9.87
C LYS A 526 -19.15 8.22 11.41
N GLY A 527 -18.83 9.39 11.99
CA GLY A 527 -18.75 9.59 13.45
C GLY A 527 -17.46 9.10 14.11
N LYS A 528 -16.43 8.68 13.35
CA LYS A 528 -15.14 8.23 13.86
C LYS A 528 -13.99 8.71 12.96
N ASP A 529 -12.89 9.17 13.56
CA ASP A 529 -11.71 9.64 12.81
C ASP A 529 -10.75 8.53 12.34
N TYR A 530 -11.25 7.30 12.16
CA TYR A 530 -10.47 6.17 11.63
C TYR A 530 -11.26 5.40 10.58
N GLY A 531 -10.53 4.69 9.71
CA GLY A 531 -11.06 3.88 8.63
C GLY A 531 -10.30 2.56 8.45
N MET A 532 -10.64 1.85 7.39
CA MET A 532 -10.10 0.55 7.02
C MET A 532 -8.58 0.59 6.79
N LEU A 533 -8.06 1.63 6.12
CA LEU A 533 -6.62 1.80 5.89
C LEU A 533 -5.83 1.93 7.21
N SER A 534 -6.37 2.66 8.18
CA SER A 534 -5.70 2.87 9.48
C SER A 534 -5.64 1.60 10.34
N GLU A 535 -6.63 0.71 10.23
CA GLU A 535 -6.59 -0.59 10.90
C GLU A 535 -5.46 -1.46 10.34
N PHE A 536 -5.32 -1.49 9.02
CA PHE A 536 -4.28 -2.26 8.35
C PHE A 536 -2.87 -1.71 8.61
N ASP A 537 -2.70 -0.38 8.50
CA ASP A 537 -1.45 0.28 8.87
C ASP A 537 -1.10 0.03 10.35
N GLY A 538 -2.10 0.04 11.24
CA GLY A 538 -1.96 -0.28 12.65
C GLY A 538 -1.39 -1.68 12.88
N TYR A 539 -1.90 -2.67 12.15
CA TYR A 539 -1.40 -4.05 12.25
C TYR A 539 0.00 -4.23 11.65
N LEU A 540 0.29 -3.62 10.50
CA LEU A 540 1.64 -3.64 9.93
C LEU A 540 2.68 -2.98 10.86
N LYS A 541 2.28 -1.91 11.56
CA LYS A 541 3.11 -1.27 12.60
C LYS A 541 3.32 -2.17 13.80
N GLU A 542 2.29 -2.87 14.26
CA GLU A 542 2.38 -3.88 15.32
C GLU A 542 3.41 -4.96 14.95
N LEU A 543 3.32 -5.50 13.72
CA LEU A 543 4.26 -6.49 13.21
C LEU A 543 5.69 -5.98 13.04
N ALA A 544 5.88 -4.78 12.50
CA ALA A 544 7.20 -4.17 12.39
C ALA A 544 7.85 -3.92 13.76
N THR A 545 7.03 -3.73 14.80
CA THR A 545 7.50 -3.59 16.19
C THR A 545 7.86 -4.94 16.79
N THR A 546 7.00 -5.94 16.61
CA THR A 546 7.21 -7.30 17.12
C THR A 546 8.36 -8.01 16.40
N TYR A 547 8.48 -7.85 15.09
CA TYR A 547 9.50 -8.47 14.25
C TYR A 547 10.26 -7.40 13.44
N PRO A 548 11.25 -6.70 14.03
CA PRO A 548 11.96 -5.60 13.36
C PRO A 548 12.74 -5.99 12.09
N MET A 549 12.97 -7.30 11.91
CA MET A 549 13.67 -7.87 10.75
C MET A 549 12.72 -8.62 9.80
N ILE A 550 11.41 -8.41 9.92
CA ILE A 550 10.41 -8.92 8.97
C ILE A 550 10.76 -8.44 7.56
N ARG A 551 10.71 -9.35 6.58
CA ARG A 551 11.11 -9.07 5.21
C ARG A 551 9.92 -9.26 4.28
N TYR A 552 9.45 -8.15 3.72
CA TYR A 552 8.36 -8.16 2.75
C TYR A 552 8.88 -8.36 1.32
N VAL A 553 8.43 -9.43 0.66
CA VAL A 553 8.79 -9.81 -0.70
C VAL A 553 7.55 -10.27 -1.46
N ASN A 554 7.54 -10.09 -2.79
CA ASN A 554 6.46 -10.62 -3.63
C ASN A 554 6.51 -12.15 -3.66
N ALA A 555 5.39 -12.78 -3.99
CA ALA A 555 5.18 -14.21 -3.99
C ALA A 555 6.11 -14.97 -4.93
N GLY A 556 6.43 -14.42 -6.11
CA GLY A 556 7.39 -15.05 -7.03
C GLY A 556 8.79 -15.20 -6.42
N GLU A 557 9.27 -14.15 -5.73
CA GLU A 557 10.53 -14.18 -4.99
C GLU A 557 10.43 -15.03 -3.71
N ALA A 558 9.33 -14.90 -2.97
CA ALA A 558 9.10 -15.62 -1.72
C ALA A 558 8.99 -17.13 -1.95
N GLY A 559 8.23 -17.56 -2.96
CA GLY A 559 8.11 -18.97 -3.36
C GLY A 559 9.46 -19.56 -3.73
N LYS A 560 10.32 -18.79 -4.40
CA LYS A 560 11.71 -19.19 -4.72
C LYS A 560 12.55 -19.39 -3.45
N ILE A 561 12.51 -18.44 -2.53
CA ILE A 561 13.23 -18.50 -1.25
C ILE A 561 12.74 -19.68 -0.41
N VAL A 562 11.42 -19.89 -0.34
CA VAL A 562 10.83 -20.97 0.46
C VAL A 562 11.12 -22.33 -0.17
N ASN A 563 11.07 -22.47 -1.50
CA ASN A 563 11.48 -23.70 -2.17
C ASN A 563 12.94 -24.06 -1.86
N ASP A 564 13.84 -23.07 -1.86
CA ASP A 564 15.24 -23.28 -1.50
C ASP A 564 15.41 -23.65 -0.02
N TRP A 565 14.81 -22.90 0.90
CA TRP A 565 14.81 -23.21 2.34
C TRP A 565 14.26 -24.61 2.63
N ARG A 566 13.23 -25.04 1.90
CA ARG A 566 12.70 -26.40 2.00
C ARG A 566 13.68 -27.45 1.50
N ALA A 567 14.35 -27.19 0.39
CA ALA A 567 15.35 -28.09 -0.18
C ALA A 567 16.65 -28.17 0.62
N SER A 568 17.01 -27.12 1.35
CA SER A 568 18.19 -27.07 2.22
C SER A 568 18.11 -28.08 3.37
N LYS A 569 19.24 -28.74 3.64
CA LYS A 569 19.42 -29.73 4.72
C LYS A 569 20.44 -29.21 5.72
N PHE A 570 20.18 -29.42 7.00
CA PHE A 570 21.05 -28.93 8.08
C PHE A 570 21.55 -30.10 8.92
N SER A 571 22.81 -30.00 9.32
CA SER A 571 23.44 -30.85 10.33
C SER A 571 23.33 -30.20 11.69
N HIS A 572 23.22 -31.03 12.72
CA HIS A 572 23.22 -30.60 14.12
C HIS A 572 24.36 -31.34 14.83
N SER A 573 25.25 -30.60 15.47
CA SER A 573 26.34 -31.19 16.26
C SER A 573 26.49 -30.49 17.61
N SER A 574 26.93 -31.24 18.61
CA SER A 574 27.16 -30.76 19.97
C SER A 574 28.56 -31.19 20.41
N GLU A 575 29.51 -30.26 20.42
CA GLU A 575 30.93 -30.51 20.66
C GLU A 575 31.46 -29.56 21.74
N GLU A 576 32.11 -30.10 22.77
CA GLU A 576 32.81 -29.34 23.82
C GLU A 576 32.00 -28.21 24.49
N GLY A 577 30.67 -28.36 24.59
CA GLY A 577 29.79 -27.34 25.17
C GLY A 577 29.27 -26.29 24.20
N SER A 578 29.51 -26.46 22.90
CA SER A 578 28.93 -25.67 21.82
C SER A 578 27.97 -26.52 21.00
N TYR A 579 26.90 -25.90 20.50
CA TYR A 579 25.93 -26.49 19.60
C TYR A 579 25.99 -25.76 18.26
N THR A 580 26.24 -26.49 17.18
CA THR A 580 26.34 -25.94 15.83
C THR A 580 25.21 -26.49 14.97
N VAL A 581 24.55 -25.58 14.24
CA VAL A 581 23.64 -25.94 13.14
C VAL A 581 24.19 -25.35 11.87
N ALA A 582 24.45 -26.20 10.88
CA ALA A 582 25.09 -25.81 9.63
C ALA A 582 24.48 -26.53 8.43
N GLU A 583 24.26 -25.81 7.34
CA GLU A 583 23.76 -26.38 6.09
C GLU A 583 24.75 -27.39 5.50
N ILE A 584 24.22 -28.46 4.90
CA ILE A 584 24.95 -29.51 4.22
C ILE A 584 24.76 -29.36 2.71
N GLY A 585 25.85 -29.24 1.95
CA GLY A 585 25.80 -29.16 0.48
C GLY A 585 25.20 -27.85 -0.04
N SER A 586 25.75 -26.72 0.40
CA SER A 586 25.28 -25.37 0.07
C SER A 586 25.47 -24.95 -1.39
N ASP A 587 26.21 -25.72 -2.20
CA ASP A 587 26.52 -25.38 -3.60
C ASP A 587 25.28 -25.20 -4.50
N GLY A 588 24.13 -25.74 -4.10
CA GLY A 588 22.85 -25.62 -4.80
C GLY A 588 21.87 -24.60 -4.19
N SER A 589 22.26 -23.89 -3.13
CA SER A 589 21.40 -22.94 -2.42
C SER A 589 21.46 -21.54 -3.05
N LEU A 590 20.41 -20.74 -2.89
CA LEU A 590 20.30 -19.44 -3.56
C LEU A 590 21.26 -18.38 -3.01
N SER A 591 21.70 -18.54 -1.78
CA SER A 591 22.47 -17.56 -1.03
C SER A 591 23.22 -18.24 0.11
N ASP A 592 24.44 -17.77 0.40
CA ASP A 592 25.20 -18.18 1.59
C ASP A 592 24.64 -17.56 2.89
N ASN A 593 23.78 -16.56 2.79
CA ASN A 593 23.19 -15.91 3.95
C ASN A 593 21.96 -16.67 4.47
N GLN A 594 21.76 -16.71 5.79
CA GLN A 594 20.65 -17.44 6.42
C GLN A 594 20.02 -16.65 7.57
N TYR A 595 18.70 -16.69 7.65
CA TYR A 595 17.94 -16.22 8.81
C TYR A 595 17.70 -17.36 9.80
N TRP A 596 17.81 -17.05 11.09
CA TRP A 596 17.63 -18.01 12.17
C TRP A 596 16.68 -17.45 13.22
N PHE A 597 15.93 -18.35 13.84
CA PHE A 597 15.35 -18.11 15.14
C PHE A 597 16.11 -18.85 16.23
N VAL A 598 16.23 -18.22 17.40
CA VAL A 598 16.85 -18.80 18.59
C VAL A 598 16.04 -18.41 19.81
N TYR A 599 15.59 -19.37 20.60
CA TYR A 599 14.98 -19.09 21.90
C TYR A 599 16.04 -18.95 23.00
N GLY A 600 15.96 -17.89 23.81
CA GLY A 600 16.79 -17.69 24.98
C GLY A 600 15.98 -17.21 26.18
N SER A 601 16.09 -17.86 27.33
CA SER A 601 15.45 -17.38 28.57
C SER A 601 16.08 -16.08 29.06
N PHE A 602 15.39 -15.34 29.94
CA PHE A 602 15.96 -14.14 30.57
C PHE A 602 17.32 -14.39 31.25
N GLU A 603 17.54 -15.59 31.80
CA GLU A 603 18.80 -15.96 32.46
C GLU A 603 19.98 -16.05 31.48
N ASN A 604 19.75 -16.54 30.27
CA ASN A 604 20.81 -16.80 29.29
C ASN A 604 20.82 -15.82 28.10
N ALA A 605 19.82 -14.94 27.99
CA ALA A 605 19.68 -13.99 26.88
C ALA A 605 20.95 -13.17 26.64
N ALA A 606 21.58 -12.62 27.70
CA ALA A 606 22.81 -11.84 27.57
C ALA A 606 24.00 -12.67 27.04
N LYS A 607 24.09 -13.95 27.42
CA LYS A 607 25.14 -14.86 26.93
C LYS A 607 24.91 -15.21 25.46
N ILE A 608 23.66 -15.49 25.08
CA ILE A 608 23.27 -15.77 23.69
C ILE A 608 23.57 -14.54 22.81
N GLU A 609 23.17 -13.35 23.27
CA GLU A 609 23.43 -12.10 22.54
C GLU A 609 24.94 -11.87 22.31
N ALA A 610 25.76 -12.06 23.34
CA ALA A 610 27.22 -11.93 23.22
C ALA A 610 27.80 -12.91 22.18
N GLN A 611 27.30 -14.14 22.13
CA GLN A 611 27.75 -15.16 21.18
C GLN A 611 27.28 -14.89 19.74
N ILE A 612 26.04 -14.40 19.56
CA ILE A 612 25.54 -13.99 18.25
C ILE A 612 26.46 -12.89 17.68
N ARG A 613 26.86 -11.91 18.51
CA ARG A 613 27.79 -10.84 18.11
C ARG A 613 29.18 -11.37 17.77
N SER A 614 29.72 -12.33 18.53
CA SER A 614 31.06 -12.87 18.27
C SER A 614 31.12 -13.80 17.06
N ASN A 615 30.00 -14.45 16.71
CA ASN A 615 29.94 -15.42 15.61
C ASN A 615 29.64 -14.79 14.24
N GLY A 616 29.80 -13.47 14.11
CA GLY A 616 29.74 -12.77 12.82
C GLY A 616 28.32 -12.59 12.28
N ALA A 617 27.30 -12.54 13.14
CA ALA A 617 25.96 -12.12 12.73
C ALA A 617 26.01 -10.69 12.14
N LEU A 618 25.43 -10.51 10.96
CA LEU A 618 25.35 -9.22 10.29
C LEU A 618 24.36 -8.29 11.01
N GLN A 619 23.25 -8.87 11.46
CA GLN A 619 22.21 -8.18 12.20
C GLN A 619 21.46 -9.20 13.07
N PHE A 620 20.92 -8.74 14.21
CA PHE A 620 19.92 -9.50 14.94
C PHE A 620 18.93 -8.58 15.64
N SER A 621 17.78 -9.12 16.01
CA SER A 621 16.75 -8.48 16.84
C SER A 621 16.26 -9.46 17.91
N LYS A 622 15.55 -8.94 18.92
CA LYS A 622 14.96 -9.73 19.99
C LYS A 622 13.49 -9.38 20.13
N THR A 623 12.64 -10.40 20.19
CA THR A 623 11.20 -10.27 20.38
C THR A 623 10.82 -10.94 21.70
N PRO A 624 9.99 -10.32 22.56
CA PRO A 624 9.50 -10.97 23.77
C PRO A 624 8.83 -12.31 23.42
N TYR A 625 9.29 -13.39 24.05
CA TYR A 625 8.74 -14.72 23.81
C TYR A 625 8.94 -15.57 25.06
N MET A 626 7.86 -16.18 25.54
CA MET A 626 7.83 -16.93 26.80
C MET A 626 8.45 -16.07 27.93
N GLU A 627 9.33 -16.64 28.76
CA GLU A 627 10.10 -15.98 29.81
C GLU A 627 11.50 -15.62 29.31
N GLY A 628 11.56 -15.00 28.14
CA GLY A 628 12.80 -14.67 27.47
C GLY A 628 12.57 -13.90 26.19
N TYR A 629 13.40 -14.23 25.20
CA TYR A 629 13.35 -13.64 23.88
C TYR A 629 13.47 -14.71 22.79
N LEU A 630 12.78 -14.45 21.69
CA LEU A 630 13.05 -15.06 20.39
C LEU A 630 14.00 -14.12 19.64
N PHE A 631 15.21 -14.59 19.37
CA PHE A 631 16.19 -13.85 18.59
C PHE A 631 16.01 -14.16 17.12
N THR A 632 15.89 -13.12 16.29
CA THR A 632 16.01 -13.23 14.83
C THR A 632 17.43 -12.88 14.46
N VAL A 633 18.19 -13.81 13.88
CA VAL A 633 19.61 -13.63 13.57
C VAL A 633 19.83 -13.78 12.07
N TYR A 634 20.59 -12.87 11.47
CA TYR A 634 20.98 -12.95 10.07
C TYR A 634 22.49 -13.15 9.95
N THR A 635 22.92 -14.28 9.38
CA THR A 635 24.32 -14.67 9.24
C THR A 635 24.76 -14.66 7.78
N LYS A 636 26.04 -14.38 7.52
CA LYS A 636 26.63 -14.41 6.18
C LYS A 636 26.89 -15.82 5.64
N LYS A 637 26.99 -16.80 6.55
CA LYS A 637 27.15 -18.23 6.24
C LYS A 637 25.92 -18.97 6.75
N PRO A 638 25.52 -20.09 6.13
CA PRO A 638 24.37 -20.86 6.59
C PRO A 638 24.76 -21.78 7.75
N SER A 639 25.42 -21.21 8.75
CA SER A 639 25.86 -21.87 9.98
C SER A 639 25.75 -20.93 11.17
N LEU A 640 25.27 -21.44 12.29
CA LEU A 640 25.24 -20.72 13.57
C LEU A 640 25.64 -21.67 14.70
N THR A 641 26.69 -21.28 15.42
CA THR A 641 27.16 -21.96 16.63
C THR A 641 26.75 -21.15 17.84
N LEU A 642 26.25 -21.79 18.90
CA LEU A 642 25.95 -21.15 20.18
C LEU A 642 26.37 -22.07 21.32
N ARG A 643 26.35 -21.58 22.56
CA ARG A 643 26.59 -22.43 23.72
C ARG A 643 25.50 -23.49 23.83
N ASP A 644 25.91 -24.72 24.04
CA ASP A 644 24.99 -25.77 24.43
C ASP A 644 24.69 -25.70 25.93
N PHE A 645 23.54 -25.13 26.27
CA PHE A 645 23.06 -25.04 27.65
C PHE A 645 22.67 -26.39 28.28
N LYS A 646 22.61 -27.47 27.49
CA LYS A 646 22.33 -28.85 27.95
C LYS A 646 23.56 -29.76 27.86
N TYR A 647 24.74 -29.21 27.54
CA TYR A 647 25.96 -30.00 27.46
C TYR A 647 26.29 -30.68 28.78
N LYS A 648 26.62 -31.98 28.70
CA LYS A 648 26.99 -32.81 29.85
C LYS A 648 28.49 -33.11 29.79
N GLY A 649 29.30 -32.29 30.45
CA GLY A 649 30.75 -32.50 30.56
C GLY A 649 31.13 -33.74 31.38
N PRO A 650 32.44 -34.07 31.48
CA PRO A 650 32.92 -35.29 32.15
C PRO A 650 32.47 -35.43 33.62
N ASP A 651 32.42 -34.32 34.37
CA ASP A 651 32.00 -34.29 35.77
C ASP A 651 30.47 -34.39 35.97
N GLN A 652 29.68 -34.26 34.89
CA GLN A 652 28.22 -34.14 34.95
C GLN A 652 27.54 -35.45 35.38
N LYS A 653 28.15 -36.62 35.18
CA LYS A 653 27.55 -37.92 35.59
C LYS A 653 27.29 -38.01 37.10
N ASN A 654 28.22 -37.50 37.91
CA ASN A 654 28.08 -37.50 39.37
C ASN A 654 27.01 -36.50 39.84
N ILE A 655 26.91 -35.35 39.15
CA ILE A 655 25.89 -34.34 39.42
C ILE A 655 24.50 -34.88 39.03
N ASP A 656 24.37 -35.48 37.85
CA ASP A 656 23.14 -36.10 37.36
C ASP A 656 22.66 -37.21 38.28
N ALA A 657 23.57 -38.09 38.74
CA ALA A 657 23.22 -39.14 39.70
C ALA A 657 22.69 -38.57 41.03
N LYS A 658 23.29 -37.48 41.53
CA LYS A 658 22.81 -36.77 42.74
C LYS A 658 21.44 -36.13 42.51
N LEU A 659 21.21 -35.50 41.36
CA LEU A 659 19.94 -34.88 40.99
C LEU A 659 18.84 -35.93 40.84
N ILE A 660 19.09 -37.01 40.11
CA ILE A 660 18.17 -38.15 39.96
C ILE A 660 17.80 -38.70 41.33
N LYS A 661 18.79 -38.94 42.21
CA LYS A 661 18.53 -39.43 43.56
C LYS A 661 17.63 -38.46 44.35
N LYS A 662 17.96 -37.17 44.37
CA LYS A 662 17.16 -36.14 45.03
C LYS A 662 15.72 -36.11 44.51
N THR A 663 15.53 -36.05 43.20
CA THR A 663 14.19 -36.02 42.58
C THR A 663 13.39 -37.29 42.86
N ARG A 664 14.02 -38.46 42.86
CA ARG A 664 13.35 -39.71 43.25
C ARG A 664 12.94 -39.70 44.72
N ASP A 665 13.76 -39.15 45.61
CA ASP A 665 13.42 -39.01 47.03
C ASP A 665 12.30 -37.97 47.24
N ASP A 666 12.28 -36.88 46.47
CA ASP A 666 11.18 -35.90 46.44
C ASP A 666 9.87 -36.56 45.99
N ASN A 667 9.90 -37.34 44.89
CA ASN A 667 8.73 -38.06 44.40
C ASN A 667 8.24 -39.12 45.42
N LYS A 668 9.15 -39.82 46.11
CA LYS A 668 8.77 -40.73 47.21
C LYS A 668 8.12 -40.00 48.39
N ARG A 669 8.65 -38.84 48.79
CA ARG A 669 8.05 -38.00 49.84
C ARG A 669 6.67 -37.51 49.45
N TYR A 670 6.53 -37.05 48.21
CA TYR A 670 5.25 -36.69 47.62
C TYR A 670 4.26 -37.86 47.67
N ALA A 671 4.65 -39.04 47.19
CA ALA A 671 3.80 -40.23 47.22
C ALA A 671 3.43 -40.67 48.65
N ALA A 672 4.31 -40.49 49.63
CA ALA A 672 4.01 -40.74 51.04
C ALA A 672 3.02 -39.72 51.61
N ALA A 673 3.15 -38.45 51.24
CA ALA A 673 2.22 -37.38 51.63
C ALA A 673 0.83 -37.61 51.03
N VAL A 674 0.74 -37.99 49.75
CA VAL A 674 -0.52 -38.39 49.09
C VAL A 674 -1.19 -39.54 49.85
N LYS A 675 -0.44 -40.59 50.21
CA LYS A 675 -0.98 -41.71 51.00
C LYS A 675 -1.51 -41.25 52.37
N LYS A 676 -0.81 -40.31 53.04
CA LYS A 676 -1.21 -39.74 54.34
C LYS A 676 -2.49 -38.90 54.23
N PHE A 677 -2.64 -38.13 53.15
CA PHE A 677 -3.84 -37.35 52.89
C PHE A 677 -5.05 -38.25 52.62
N ILE A 678 -4.89 -39.27 51.75
CA ILE A 678 -5.93 -40.28 51.47
C ILE A 678 -6.35 -41.02 52.75
N SER A 679 -5.45 -41.16 53.74
CA SER A 679 -5.74 -41.75 55.06
C SER A 679 -6.26 -40.77 56.13
N GLY A 680 -6.57 -39.52 55.79
CA GLY A 680 -7.22 -38.54 56.69
C GLY A 680 -6.33 -37.61 57.53
N GLY A 681 -5.04 -37.46 57.24
CA GLY A 681 -4.13 -36.58 57.99
C GLY A 681 -3.98 -35.16 57.40
N THR A 682 -3.95 -34.12 58.25
CA THR A 682 -3.72 -32.71 57.85
C THR A 682 -2.24 -32.34 57.79
N TYR A 683 -1.89 -31.47 56.83
CA TYR A 683 -0.59 -30.82 56.65
C TYR A 683 -0.65 -29.37 57.17
N VAL A 684 0.32 -28.94 57.99
CA VAL A 684 0.39 -27.59 58.56
C VAL A 684 1.79 -27.01 58.33
N GLU A 685 1.87 -25.86 57.66
CA GLU A 685 3.09 -25.06 57.43
C GLU A 685 3.22 -24.02 58.57
N GLY A 686 4.44 -23.75 59.05
CA GLY A 686 4.73 -23.03 60.31
C GLY A 686 4.37 -21.54 60.35
N GLU A 687 4.25 -21.01 61.58
CA GLU A 687 3.71 -19.67 61.93
C GLU A 687 4.66 -18.49 61.62
N ASP A 688 4.08 -17.42 61.08
CA ASP A 688 4.71 -16.23 60.50
C ASP A 688 4.84 -15.05 61.51
N PRO A 689 6.02 -14.43 61.67
CA PRO A 689 6.23 -13.20 62.47
C PRO A 689 5.29 -12.03 62.12
N ASP A 690 4.80 -11.93 60.88
CA ASP A 690 3.89 -10.88 60.44
C ASP A 690 2.49 -11.00 61.08
N ALA A 691 2.10 -12.21 61.51
CA ALA A 691 0.85 -12.45 62.22
C ALA A 691 0.79 -11.78 63.60
N LYS A 692 1.95 -11.41 64.18
CA LYS A 692 2.02 -10.68 65.46
C LYS A 692 1.84 -9.17 65.27
N LEU A 693 2.45 -8.58 64.23
CA LEU A 693 2.29 -7.17 63.88
C LEU A 693 0.87 -6.87 63.38
N ASN A 694 0.30 -7.78 62.58
CA ASN A 694 -1.07 -7.68 62.09
C ASN A 694 -2.12 -7.70 63.22
N ARG A 695 -1.88 -8.46 64.32
CA ARG A 695 -2.76 -8.43 65.49
C ARG A 695 -2.77 -7.08 66.20
N GLU A 696 -1.63 -6.41 66.29
CA GLU A 696 -1.51 -5.09 66.94
C GLU A 696 -2.16 -3.98 66.09
N MET A 697 -1.95 -4.02 64.76
CA MET A 697 -2.58 -3.08 63.82
C MET A 697 -4.10 -3.26 63.73
N ASN A 698 -4.60 -4.49 63.75
CA ASN A 698 -6.04 -4.76 63.73
C ASN A 698 -6.73 -4.24 65.00
N SER A 699 -6.11 -4.42 66.18
CA SER A 699 -6.65 -3.86 67.43
C SER A 699 -6.71 -2.32 67.42
N MET A 700 -5.75 -1.66 66.77
CA MET A 700 -5.76 -0.19 66.62
C MET A 700 -6.86 0.27 65.67
N LYS A 701 -7.04 -0.41 64.54
CA LYS A 701 -8.10 -0.14 63.55
C LYS A 701 -9.50 -0.30 64.17
N ASP A 702 -9.73 -1.35 64.95
CA ASP A 702 -11.04 -1.59 65.59
C ASP A 702 -11.41 -0.47 66.56
N LYS A 703 -10.44 0.05 67.32
CA LYS A 703 -10.65 1.19 68.23
C LYS A 703 -10.95 2.49 67.48
N MET A 704 -10.24 2.75 66.38
CA MET A 704 -10.45 3.94 65.54
C MET A 704 -11.86 3.96 64.93
N MET A 705 -12.37 2.79 64.51
CA MET A 705 -13.65 2.68 63.81
C MET A 705 -14.88 2.61 64.74
N ALA A 706 -14.66 2.52 66.06
CA ALA A 706 -15.70 2.48 67.09
C ALA A 706 -16.06 3.88 67.64
N ALA A 707 -15.15 4.86 67.53
CA ALA A 707 -15.43 6.24 67.92
C ALA A 707 -16.37 6.93 66.91
N THR A 708 -17.14 7.93 67.36
CA THR A 708 -18.06 8.73 66.51
C THR A 708 -17.45 10.07 66.09
N VAL A 709 -16.35 10.47 66.73
CA VAL A 709 -15.55 11.67 66.43
C VAL A 709 -14.10 11.23 66.22
N ILE A 710 -13.46 11.75 65.17
CA ILE A 710 -12.06 11.42 64.88
C ILE A 710 -11.15 11.92 66.02
N ASP A 711 -10.43 11.00 66.66
CA ASP A 711 -9.26 11.33 67.47
C ASP A 711 -8.04 11.46 66.57
N SER A 712 -7.64 12.69 66.28
CA SER A 712 -6.56 12.97 65.33
C SER A 712 -5.23 12.37 65.77
N VAL A 713 -4.96 12.20 67.07
CA VAL A 713 -3.70 11.63 67.55
C VAL A 713 -3.58 10.15 67.18
N THR A 714 -4.64 9.37 67.40
CA THR A 714 -4.66 7.94 67.08
C THR A 714 -4.70 7.70 65.57
N TRP A 715 -5.47 8.50 64.82
CA TRP A 715 -5.52 8.43 63.36
C TRP A 715 -4.18 8.80 62.71
N ASN A 716 -3.51 9.85 63.20
CA ASN A 716 -2.18 10.25 62.73
C ASN A 716 -1.11 9.19 63.05
N LYS A 717 -1.22 8.50 64.19
CA LYS A 717 -0.30 7.41 64.56
C LYS A 717 -0.48 6.17 63.67
N TYR A 718 -1.73 5.77 63.41
CA TYR A 718 -2.04 4.69 62.46
C TYR A 718 -1.57 5.02 61.04
N ALA A 719 -1.81 6.26 60.60
CA ALA A 719 -1.35 6.76 59.31
C ALA A 719 0.19 6.63 59.15
N ARG A 720 0.97 7.02 60.17
CA ARG A 720 2.44 6.86 60.15
C ARG A 720 2.89 5.39 60.10
N TYR A 721 2.20 4.47 60.75
CA TYR A 721 2.50 3.03 60.63
C TYR A 721 2.19 2.48 59.23
N MET A 722 1.08 2.92 58.62
CA MET A 722 0.72 2.52 57.26
C MET A 722 1.70 3.07 56.21
N ILE A 723 2.27 4.25 56.42
CA ILE A 723 3.36 4.80 55.58
C ILE A 723 4.59 3.88 55.62
N THR A 724 4.99 3.38 56.79
CA THR A 724 6.16 2.48 56.91
C THR A 724 5.97 1.11 56.24
N GLN A 725 4.75 0.78 55.83
CA GLN A 725 4.38 -0.45 55.12
C GLN A 725 4.02 -0.20 53.65
N ASP A 726 4.28 1.00 53.13
CA ASP A 726 3.93 1.44 51.77
C ASP A 726 2.42 1.35 51.45
N ARG A 727 1.56 1.53 52.47
CA ARG A 727 0.09 1.39 52.39
C ARG A 727 -0.64 2.69 52.75
N ALA A 728 -0.02 3.83 52.44
CA ALA A 728 -0.55 5.15 52.79
C ALA A 728 -1.92 5.45 52.17
N GLU A 729 -2.21 4.93 50.98
CA GLU A 729 -3.49 5.13 50.28
C GLU A 729 -4.69 4.53 51.02
N GLU A 730 -4.48 3.44 51.77
CA GLU A 730 -5.56 2.77 52.50
C GLU A 730 -6.13 3.64 53.63
N VAL A 731 -5.34 4.58 54.14
CA VAL A 731 -5.76 5.54 55.18
C VAL A 731 -6.82 6.51 54.64
N TRP A 732 -6.67 6.94 53.39
CA TRP A 732 -7.64 7.80 52.70
C TRP A 732 -8.96 7.09 52.42
N LYS A 733 -8.90 5.79 52.07
CA LYS A 733 -10.08 4.94 51.93
C LYS A 733 -10.79 4.75 53.26
N LEU A 734 -10.05 4.49 54.33
CA LEU A 734 -10.59 4.34 55.69
C LEU A 734 -11.26 5.63 56.18
N LEU A 735 -10.66 6.80 55.93
CA LEU A 735 -11.28 8.09 56.24
C LEU A 735 -12.60 8.28 55.46
N GLY A 736 -12.63 7.86 54.18
CA GLY A 736 -13.85 7.87 53.37
C GLY A 736 -14.97 7.01 53.98
N GLU A 737 -14.67 5.76 54.34
CA GLU A 737 -15.62 4.84 54.98
C GLU A 737 -16.11 5.37 56.34
N TYR A 738 -15.21 5.97 57.13
CA TYR A 738 -15.55 6.56 58.42
C TYR A 738 -16.46 7.79 58.29
N CYS A 739 -16.16 8.71 57.37
CA CYS A 739 -16.99 9.90 57.13
C CYS A 739 -18.36 9.55 56.55
N VAL A 740 -18.51 8.42 55.83
CA VAL A 740 -19.83 7.90 55.43
C VAL A 740 -20.61 7.40 56.65
N LYS A 741 -19.95 6.72 57.59
CA LYS A 741 -20.57 6.20 58.81
C LYS A 741 -20.92 7.31 59.82
N PHE A 742 -20.10 8.35 59.90
CA PHE A 742 -20.25 9.49 60.82
C PHE A 742 -20.03 10.83 60.10
N PRO A 743 -21.02 11.31 59.31
CA PRO A 743 -20.89 12.48 58.44
C PRO A 743 -21.00 13.80 59.20
N ALA A 744 -20.16 14.00 60.21
CA ALA A 744 -20.08 15.25 60.96
C ALA A 744 -19.12 16.22 60.27
N LYS A 745 -19.46 17.52 60.28
CA LYS A 745 -18.62 18.60 59.72
C LYS A 745 -17.16 18.51 60.21
N GLY A 746 -16.93 18.24 61.50
CA GLY A 746 -15.58 18.09 62.05
C GLY A 746 -14.78 16.90 61.49
N ASN A 747 -15.45 15.79 61.19
CA ASN A 747 -14.81 14.58 60.64
C ASN A 747 -14.44 14.77 59.15
N ILE A 748 -15.30 15.44 58.38
CA ILE A 748 -15.03 15.78 56.97
C ILE A 748 -13.87 16.79 56.89
N MET A 749 -13.84 17.78 57.78
CA MET A 749 -12.77 18.79 57.82
C MET A 749 -11.40 18.23 58.28
N TYR A 750 -11.36 17.07 58.93
CA TYR A 750 -10.10 16.39 59.28
C TYR A 750 -9.28 15.99 58.03
N SER A 751 -9.91 15.84 56.85
CA SER A 751 -9.19 15.64 55.58
C SER A 751 -8.13 16.71 55.30
N LYS A 752 -8.36 17.96 55.74
CA LYS A 752 -7.40 19.08 55.65
C LYS A 752 -6.21 18.96 56.62
N GLU A 753 -6.37 18.20 57.70
CA GLU A 753 -5.30 17.87 58.65
C GLU A 753 -4.51 16.64 58.19
N LEU A 754 -5.21 15.60 57.71
CA LEU A 754 -4.58 14.39 57.17
C LEU A 754 -3.68 14.70 55.97
N SER A 755 -4.09 15.64 55.10
CA SER A 755 -3.30 16.07 53.94
C SER A 755 -1.97 16.73 54.28
N LYS A 756 -1.72 17.08 55.56
CA LYS A 756 -0.43 17.61 56.04
C LYS A 756 0.52 16.51 56.51
N ILE A 757 0.05 15.26 56.58
CA ILE A 757 0.78 14.11 57.11
C ILE A 757 1.01 13.08 56.00
N ILE A 758 0.01 12.85 55.17
CA ILE A 758 0.09 12.06 53.94
C ILE A 758 -0.48 12.94 52.84
N ASP A 759 0.29 13.15 51.77
CA ASP A 759 -0.22 13.89 50.60
C ASP A 759 -1.46 13.20 50.01
N TYR A 760 -2.25 13.95 49.25
CA TYR A 760 -3.34 13.34 48.49
C TYR A 760 -2.75 12.33 47.48
N PRO A 761 -3.28 11.10 47.39
CA PRO A 761 -2.73 10.08 46.50
C PRO A 761 -2.75 10.48 45.03
N ASN A 762 -3.72 11.31 44.65
CA ASN A 762 -3.91 11.85 43.32
C ASN A 762 -4.90 13.02 43.36
N ASP A 763 -4.96 13.77 42.26
CA ASP A 763 -5.86 14.93 42.10
C ASP A 763 -7.34 14.56 42.23
N LEU A 764 -7.73 13.34 41.86
CA LEU A 764 -9.11 12.85 42.01
C LEU A 764 -9.53 12.75 43.49
N THR A 765 -8.60 12.32 44.36
CA THR A 765 -8.84 12.25 45.80
C THR A 765 -8.84 13.64 46.43
N LYS A 766 -7.98 14.55 45.94
CA LYS A 766 -7.94 15.95 46.36
C LYS A 766 -9.26 16.66 46.02
N GLU A 767 -9.75 16.50 44.79
CA GLU A 767 -11.02 17.06 44.30
C GLU A 767 -12.20 16.56 45.13
N LYS A 768 -12.30 15.23 45.33
CA LYS A 768 -13.36 14.60 46.13
C LYS A 768 -13.48 15.22 47.53
N TRP A 769 -12.36 15.41 48.22
CA TRP A 769 -12.36 15.95 49.58
C TRP A 769 -12.59 17.46 49.62
N MET A 770 -12.06 18.23 48.67
CA MET A 770 -12.33 19.67 48.59
C MET A 770 -13.80 19.95 48.23
N SER A 771 -14.43 19.15 47.36
CA SER A 771 -15.88 19.21 47.13
C SER A 771 -16.69 18.85 48.37
N ALA A 772 -16.29 17.81 49.12
CA ALA A 772 -16.96 17.44 50.37
C ALA A 772 -16.85 18.55 51.44
N GLN A 773 -15.73 19.28 51.47
CA GLN A 773 -15.57 20.47 52.33
C GLN A 773 -16.52 21.60 51.89
N LEU A 774 -16.59 21.90 50.57
CA LEU A 774 -17.53 22.90 50.04
C LEU A 774 -19.00 22.58 50.33
N LEU A 775 -19.40 21.30 50.38
CA LEU A 775 -20.76 20.92 50.78
C LEU A 775 -21.12 21.31 52.23
N VAL A 776 -20.14 21.30 53.14
CA VAL A 776 -20.34 21.63 54.57
C VAL A 776 -19.95 23.06 54.94
N THR A 777 -19.32 23.80 54.02
CA THR A 777 -19.00 25.23 54.10
C THR A 777 -19.19 25.93 52.74
N PRO A 778 -20.44 26.02 52.22
CA PRO A 778 -20.72 26.40 50.83
C PRO A 778 -20.48 27.88 50.48
N ASN A 779 -20.31 28.74 51.47
CA ASN A 779 -20.10 30.18 51.30
C ASN A 779 -18.70 30.62 51.79
N ASP A 780 -17.78 29.67 51.99
CA ASP A 780 -16.40 29.96 52.38
C ASP A 780 -15.65 30.53 51.18
N LYS A 781 -15.44 31.85 51.18
CA LYS A 781 -14.84 32.61 50.07
C LYS A 781 -13.44 32.10 49.72
N ASP A 782 -12.63 31.75 50.72
CA ASP A 782 -11.25 31.30 50.48
C ASP A 782 -11.24 29.89 49.88
N LEU A 783 -12.12 29.00 50.37
CA LEU A 783 -12.26 27.66 49.81
C LEU A 783 -12.87 27.66 48.40
N LEU A 784 -13.84 28.54 48.12
CA LEU A 784 -14.41 28.72 46.78
C LEU A 784 -13.35 29.21 45.78
N ASN A 785 -12.55 30.20 46.17
CA ASN A 785 -11.45 30.70 45.32
C ASN A 785 -10.37 29.65 45.09
N SER A 786 -9.95 28.91 46.13
CA SER A 786 -8.96 27.83 45.98
C SER A 786 -9.48 26.66 45.15
N TYR A 787 -10.76 26.29 45.27
CA TYR A 787 -11.36 25.23 44.47
C TYR A 787 -11.47 25.63 42.99
N ILE A 788 -11.87 26.87 42.71
CA ILE A 788 -11.89 27.40 41.35
C ILE A 788 -10.46 27.44 40.78
N ALA A 789 -9.46 27.90 41.53
CA ALA A 789 -8.07 27.96 41.06
C ALA A 789 -7.45 26.57 40.79
N ASP A 790 -7.67 25.61 41.68
CA ASP A 790 -7.04 24.29 41.61
C ASP A 790 -7.74 23.33 40.62
N PHE A 791 -9.02 23.54 40.32
CA PHE A 791 -9.85 22.58 39.57
C PHE A 791 -10.69 23.20 38.44
N TYR A 792 -10.27 24.33 37.87
CA TYR A 792 -10.85 24.88 36.64
C TYR A 792 -10.49 24.01 35.42
N THR A 793 -11.02 22.78 35.39
CA THR A 793 -10.78 21.79 34.34
C THR A 793 -12.09 21.38 33.69
N PRO A 794 -12.06 20.89 32.43
CA PRO A 794 -13.26 20.48 31.70
C PRO A 794 -14.12 19.44 32.44
N GLU A 795 -13.50 18.53 33.19
CA GLU A 795 -14.18 17.45 33.91
C GLU A 795 -15.03 17.95 35.09
N ASN A 796 -14.74 19.15 35.61
CA ASN A 796 -15.39 19.73 36.78
C ASN A 796 -16.33 20.90 36.44
N GLN A 797 -16.66 21.11 35.16
CA GLN A 797 -17.41 22.27 34.66
C GLN A 797 -18.67 22.61 35.47
N GLU A 798 -19.53 21.62 35.78
CA GLU A 798 -20.79 21.88 36.47
C GLU A 798 -20.58 22.22 37.96
N LYS A 799 -19.56 21.63 38.59
CA LYS A 799 -19.18 21.96 39.97
C LYS A 799 -18.57 23.36 40.07
N ILE A 800 -17.76 23.74 39.07
CA ILE A 800 -17.18 25.09 38.94
C ILE A 800 -18.27 26.13 38.66
N ARG A 801 -19.22 25.83 37.76
CA ARG A 801 -20.42 26.65 37.53
C ARG A 801 -21.16 26.92 38.85
N GLN A 802 -21.41 25.87 39.64
CA GLN A 802 -22.10 26.01 40.92
C GLN A 802 -21.27 26.78 41.97
N ALA A 803 -19.95 26.62 41.97
CA ALA A 803 -19.02 27.37 42.82
C ALA A 803 -18.98 28.87 42.45
N LEU A 804 -18.97 29.21 41.15
CA LEU A 804 -19.06 30.59 40.65
C LEU A 804 -20.41 31.23 40.99
N ILE A 805 -21.53 30.49 40.86
CA ILE A 805 -22.86 30.95 41.30
C ILE A 805 -22.89 31.21 42.82
N ASN A 806 -22.25 30.35 43.62
CA ASN A 806 -22.17 30.55 45.07
C ASN A 806 -21.21 31.68 45.46
N LEU A 807 -20.13 31.88 44.70
CA LEU A 807 -19.21 33.02 44.86
C LEU A 807 -19.91 34.35 44.52
N LEU A 808 -20.74 34.39 43.47
CA LEU A 808 -21.57 35.54 43.11
C LEU A 808 -22.58 35.95 44.19
N LYS A 809 -22.99 35.01 45.07
CA LYS A 809 -23.87 35.32 46.22
C LYS A 809 -23.14 36.02 47.35
N VAL A 810 -21.81 35.90 47.43
CA VAL A 810 -20.97 36.48 48.48
C VAL A 810 -20.01 37.57 47.97
N ASP A 811 -19.89 37.73 46.65
CA ASP A 811 -19.11 38.76 45.95
C ASP A 811 -19.88 39.22 44.69
N THR A 812 -20.57 40.36 44.78
CA THR A 812 -21.41 40.91 43.69
C THR A 812 -20.65 41.85 42.75
N SER A 813 -19.32 41.78 42.73
CA SER A 813 -18.51 42.65 41.88
C SER A 813 -18.64 42.28 40.39
N PHE A 814 -18.44 43.26 39.51
CA PHE A 814 -18.38 43.00 38.06
C PHE A 814 -17.26 42.01 37.71
N GLY A 815 -16.17 41.95 38.48
CA GLY A 815 -15.10 40.98 38.29
C GLY A 815 -15.54 39.53 38.51
N THR A 816 -16.40 39.26 39.49
CA THR A 816 -16.97 37.92 39.72
C THR A 816 -18.03 37.59 38.65
N TYR A 817 -18.83 38.58 38.22
CA TYR A 817 -19.76 38.43 37.09
C TYR A 817 -19.02 38.13 35.78
N LEU A 818 -17.86 38.77 35.56
CA LEU A 818 -17.00 38.53 34.40
C LEU A 818 -16.46 37.09 34.39
N GLN A 819 -16.00 36.56 35.52
CA GLN A 819 -15.56 35.16 35.63
C GLN A 819 -16.70 34.17 35.31
N TYR A 820 -17.93 34.49 35.73
CA TYR A 820 -19.11 33.70 35.43
C TYR A 820 -19.47 33.73 33.94
N ILE A 821 -19.47 34.90 33.30
CA ILE A 821 -19.71 35.03 31.86
C ILE A 821 -18.61 34.34 31.03
N GLN A 822 -17.34 34.48 31.41
CA GLN A 822 -16.23 33.78 30.75
C GLN A 822 -16.36 32.25 30.87
N HIS A 823 -16.85 31.76 32.02
CA HIS A 823 -17.16 30.34 32.19
C HIS A 823 -18.29 29.87 31.28
N LEU A 824 -19.39 30.64 31.18
CA LEU A 824 -20.48 30.31 30.25
C LEU A 824 -20.02 30.35 28.80
N ILE A 825 -19.22 31.35 28.39
CA ILE A 825 -18.66 31.41 27.03
C ILE A 825 -17.84 30.15 26.71
N ALA A 826 -17.05 29.67 27.67
CA ALA A 826 -16.17 28.51 27.47
C ALA A 826 -16.92 27.15 27.49
N TYR A 827 -17.98 26.99 28.30
CA TYR A 827 -18.58 25.68 28.58
C TYR A 827 -20.10 25.59 28.34
N ASP A 828 -20.82 26.71 28.27
CA ASP A 828 -22.27 26.78 27.95
C ASP A 828 -22.60 27.98 27.03
N PRO A 829 -22.07 27.99 25.78
CA PRO A 829 -22.25 29.10 24.83
C PRO A 829 -23.71 29.52 24.58
N PRO A 830 -24.71 28.61 24.52
CA PRO A 830 -26.11 28.99 24.36
C PRO A 830 -26.66 29.83 25.52
N GLU A 831 -26.32 29.50 26.77
CA GLU A 831 -26.77 30.29 27.92
C GLU A 831 -25.99 31.62 28.02
N ALA A 832 -24.71 31.64 27.60
CA ALA A 832 -23.95 32.89 27.45
C ALA A 832 -24.58 33.84 26.42
N LEU A 833 -24.97 33.33 25.26
CA LEU A 833 -25.66 34.10 24.21
C LEU A 833 -26.95 34.73 24.74
N LYS A 834 -27.74 33.97 25.50
CA LYS A 834 -28.98 34.43 26.12
C LYS A 834 -28.77 35.51 27.17
N GLU A 835 -27.74 35.37 28.02
CA GLU A 835 -27.40 36.39 29.04
C GLU A 835 -26.88 37.69 28.39
N LEU A 836 -26.21 37.59 27.25
CA LEU A 836 -25.69 38.74 26.48
C LEU A 836 -26.73 39.36 25.52
N GLN A 837 -27.83 38.66 25.21
CA GLN A 837 -28.80 39.00 24.16
C GLN A 837 -29.40 40.42 24.28
N ASP A 838 -29.64 40.87 25.51
CA ASP A 838 -30.26 42.16 25.85
C ASP A 838 -29.25 43.22 26.35
N LYS A 839 -27.95 42.88 26.39
CA LYS A 839 -26.89 43.81 26.82
C LYS A 839 -26.44 44.64 25.64
N LYS A 840 -26.13 45.92 25.91
CA LYS A 840 -25.55 46.80 24.89
C LYS A 840 -24.02 46.69 24.94
N PRO A 841 -23.34 46.74 23.78
CA PRO A 841 -21.89 46.82 23.74
C PRO A 841 -21.46 48.14 24.38
N THR A 842 -20.97 48.08 25.63
CA THR A 842 -20.36 49.19 26.36
C THR A 842 -18.94 48.80 26.78
N LYS A 843 -18.12 49.79 27.14
CA LYS A 843 -16.68 49.60 27.43
C LYS A 843 -16.38 48.57 28.54
N GLU A 844 -17.30 48.35 29.47
CA GLU A 844 -17.11 47.35 30.55
C GLU A 844 -17.08 45.90 30.03
N PHE A 845 -17.65 45.64 28.84
CA PHE A 845 -17.64 44.33 28.18
C PHE A 845 -16.49 44.14 27.18
N GLU A 846 -15.56 45.10 27.07
CA GLU A 846 -14.40 45.04 26.16
C GLU A 846 -13.63 43.71 26.29
N VAL A 847 -13.49 43.19 27.52
CA VAL A 847 -12.77 41.93 27.83
C VAL A 847 -13.41 40.68 27.22
N VAL A 848 -14.71 40.70 26.92
CA VAL A 848 -15.46 39.57 26.31
C VAL A 848 -16.07 39.95 24.96
N ALA A 849 -15.73 41.13 24.41
CA ALA A 849 -16.34 41.65 23.21
C ALA A 849 -16.05 40.77 21.99
N THR A 850 -14.83 40.24 21.85
CA THR A 850 -14.46 39.30 20.78
C THR A 850 -15.30 38.03 20.84
N ASP A 851 -15.43 37.41 22.02
CA ASP A 851 -16.24 36.20 22.18
C ASP A 851 -17.73 36.45 21.89
N ALA A 852 -18.26 37.59 22.34
CA ALA A 852 -19.63 38.01 22.06
C ALA A 852 -19.89 38.20 20.55
N VAL A 853 -18.93 38.78 19.83
CA VAL A 853 -19.00 38.92 18.36
C VAL A 853 -19.14 37.54 17.70
N TRP A 854 -18.32 36.57 18.09
CA TRP A 854 -18.38 35.22 17.52
C TRP A 854 -19.65 34.45 17.91
N LEU A 855 -20.15 34.63 19.14
CA LEU A 855 -21.43 34.06 19.55
C LEU A 855 -22.59 34.58 18.67
N PHE A 856 -22.65 35.88 18.39
CA PHE A 856 -23.67 36.44 17.50
C PHE A 856 -23.47 36.04 16.03
N ALA A 857 -22.22 35.97 15.55
CA ALA A 857 -21.93 35.57 14.18
C ALA A 857 -22.31 34.11 13.92
N ASN A 858 -22.01 33.20 14.86
CA ASN A 858 -22.34 31.78 14.77
C ASN A 858 -23.86 31.51 14.83
N ASP A 859 -24.64 32.42 15.44
CA ASP A 859 -26.11 32.39 15.44
C ASP A 859 -26.73 33.15 14.24
N ASN A 860 -25.92 33.52 13.24
CA ASN A 860 -26.31 34.30 12.06
C ASN A 860 -26.90 35.70 12.36
N GLN A 861 -26.66 36.24 13.57
CA GLN A 861 -27.05 37.61 13.94
C GLN A 861 -25.98 38.62 13.48
N PHE A 862 -25.70 38.66 12.18
CA PHE A 862 -24.59 39.43 11.59
C PHE A 862 -24.62 40.94 11.89
N GLN A 863 -25.81 41.53 12.05
CA GLN A 863 -25.94 42.94 12.45
C GLN A 863 -25.42 43.17 13.88
N LYS A 864 -25.75 42.29 14.84
CA LYS A 864 -25.25 42.40 16.21
C LYS A 864 -23.75 42.09 16.29
N ALA A 865 -23.28 41.09 15.54
CA ALA A 865 -21.85 40.80 15.42
C ALA A 865 -21.08 42.04 14.92
N TYR A 866 -21.61 42.71 13.90
CA TYR A 866 -21.03 43.96 13.38
C TYR A 866 -21.06 45.10 14.42
N ASP A 867 -22.15 45.25 15.17
CA ASP A 867 -22.30 46.29 16.20
C ASP A 867 -21.34 46.07 17.40
N TRP A 868 -21.19 44.83 17.87
CA TRP A 868 -20.26 44.48 18.95
C TRP A 868 -18.79 44.53 18.50
N SER A 869 -18.52 44.32 17.21
CA SER A 869 -17.16 44.41 16.64
C SER A 869 -16.54 45.82 16.68
N GLN A 870 -17.32 46.84 17.07
CA GLN A 870 -16.82 48.19 17.29
C GLN A 870 -16.08 48.33 18.64
N LEU A 871 -16.23 47.37 19.55
CA LEU A 871 -15.55 47.31 20.86
C LEU A 871 -14.42 46.29 20.92
N SER A 872 -14.13 45.60 19.82
CA SER A 872 -13.01 44.66 19.73
C SER A 872 -12.09 45.08 18.58
N ASP A 873 -10.81 45.25 18.91
CA ASP A 873 -9.74 45.49 17.95
C ASP A 873 -9.22 44.18 17.32
N GLU A 874 -9.70 43.02 17.81
CA GLU A 874 -9.27 41.69 17.35
C GLU A 874 -10.05 41.20 16.12
N ILE A 875 -11.21 41.81 15.83
CA ILE A 875 -12.00 41.48 14.64
C ILE A 875 -11.44 42.21 13.44
N ASP A 876 -10.79 41.45 12.57
CA ASP A 876 -10.18 41.96 11.35
C ASP A 876 -11.23 42.53 10.37
N PHE A 877 -10.76 43.40 9.48
CA PHE A 877 -11.64 44.08 8.54
C PHE A 877 -12.23 43.13 7.50
N ALA A 878 -11.52 42.07 7.09
CA ALA A 878 -12.02 41.12 6.09
C ALA A 878 -13.21 40.30 6.62
N THR A 879 -13.20 39.93 7.91
CA THR A 879 -14.35 39.32 8.58
C THR A 879 -15.57 40.26 8.57
N LYS A 880 -15.36 41.56 8.80
CA LYS A 880 -16.44 42.57 8.69
C LYS A 880 -16.95 42.70 7.24
N MET A 881 -16.08 42.51 6.24
CA MET A 881 -16.46 42.51 4.83
C MET A 881 -17.40 41.35 4.51
N ASP A 882 -17.14 40.14 5.02
CA ASP A 882 -17.99 38.97 4.82
C ASP A 882 -19.41 39.19 5.36
N TRP A 883 -19.54 39.76 6.55
CA TRP A 883 -20.86 40.07 7.10
C TRP A 883 -21.61 41.12 6.27
N LEU A 884 -20.92 42.12 5.72
CA LEU A 884 -21.54 43.10 4.82
C LEU A 884 -21.96 42.49 3.47
N VAL A 885 -21.25 41.48 2.98
CA VAL A 885 -21.64 40.68 1.81
C VAL A 885 -22.91 39.88 2.10
N GLU A 886 -22.98 39.18 3.23
CA GLU A 886 -24.16 38.42 3.67
C GLU A 886 -25.38 39.32 3.90
N LEU A 887 -25.17 40.52 4.47
CA LEU A 887 -26.20 41.54 4.63
C LEU A 887 -26.58 42.23 3.29
N LYS A 888 -25.93 41.88 2.18
CA LYS A 888 -26.11 42.45 0.83
C LYS A 888 -25.88 43.95 0.75
N GLN A 889 -25.05 44.50 1.64
CA GLN A 889 -24.76 45.93 1.73
C GLN A 889 -23.52 46.33 0.90
N MET A 890 -23.46 45.91 -0.37
CA MET A 890 -22.29 46.11 -1.24
C MET A 890 -21.85 47.57 -1.39
N LYS A 891 -22.79 48.52 -1.40
CA LYS A 891 -22.46 49.96 -1.44
C LYS A 891 -21.77 50.44 -0.17
N LEU A 892 -22.16 49.92 1.00
CA LEU A 892 -21.51 50.23 2.27
C LEU A 892 -20.14 49.57 2.34
N LEU A 893 -20.03 48.30 1.90
CA LEU A 893 -18.76 47.58 1.79
C LEU A 893 -17.74 48.34 0.95
N GLU A 894 -18.09 48.77 -0.27
CA GLU A 894 -17.16 49.52 -1.12
C GLU A 894 -16.75 50.87 -0.50
N ALA A 895 -17.67 51.54 0.20
CA ALA A 895 -17.40 52.82 0.86
C ALA A 895 -16.46 52.63 2.07
N GLU A 896 -16.70 51.63 2.90
CA GLU A 896 -15.87 51.30 4.06
C GLU A 896 -14.51 50.74 3.64
N TYR A 897 -14.45 49.88 2.62
CA TYR A 897 -13.19 49.37 2.07
C TYR A 897 -12.30 50.50 1.52
N LYS A 898 -12.88 51.44 0.77
CA LYS A 898 -12.14 52.62 0.28
C LYS A 898 -11.60 53.46 1.43
N LYS A 899 -12.40 53.71 2.48
CA LYS A 899 -11.93 54.45 3.68
C LYS A 899 -10.84 53.69 4.43
N TYR A 900 -11.00 52.37 4.58
CA TYR A 900 -10.10 51.50 5.33
C TYR A 900 -8.74 51.39 4.64
N ILE A 901 -8.71 51.09 3.33
CA ILE A 901 -7.46 50.83 2.61
C ILE A 901 -6.62 52.10 2.39
N ILE A 902 -7.24 53.29 2.43
CA ILE A 902 -6.50 54.56 2.47
C ILE A 902 -5.68 54.69 3.78
N LYS A 903 -6.24 54.24 4.90
CA LYS A 903 -5.57 54.28 6.21
C LYS A 903 -4.63 53.09 6.42
N ASN A 904 -4.96 51.94 5.84
CA ASN A 904 -4.22 50.67 5.94
C ASN A 904 -3.78 50.18 4.56
N PRO A 905 -2.89 50.90 3.85
CA PRO A 905 -2.51 50.58 2.48
C PRO A 905 -1.78 49.24 2.34
N ASN A 906 -1.27 48.68 3.43
CA ASN A 906 -0.52 47.43 3.46
C ASN A 906 -1.36 46.24 3.98
N ASP A 907 -2.67 46.41 4.19
CA ASP A 907 -3.56 45.29 4.49
C ASP A 907 -3.87 44.52 3.20
N TYR A 908 -3.02 43.53 2.93
CA TYR A 908 -3.11 42.70 1.73
C TYR A 908 -4.24 41.68 1.80
N ALA A 909 -4.63 41.23 3.01
CA ALA A 909 -5.74 40.31 3.20
C ALA A 909 -7.07 40.97 2.80
N ALA A 910 -7.31 42.20 3.23
CA ALA A 910 -8.50 42.97 2.83
C ALA A 910 -8.53 43.22 1.31
N LYS A 911 -7.37 43.53 0.69
CA LYS A 911 -7.27 43.71 -0.76
C LYS A 911 -7.53 42.41 -1.53
N ALA A 912 -6.95 41.31 -1.09
CA ALA A 912 -7.14 40.00 -1.71
C ALA A 912 -8.61 39.58 -1.63
N LYS A 913 -9.24 39.75 -0.47
CA LYS A 913 -10.66 39.50 -0.28
C LYS A 913 -11.52 40.33 -1.22
N MET A 914 -11.22 41.62 -1.38
CA MET A 914 -11.92 42.48 -2.34
C MET A 914 -11.73 42.02 -3.80
N ALA A 915 -10.55 41.50 -4.15
CA ALA A 915 -10.30 40.94 -5.48
C ALA A 915 -11.15 39.69 -5.74
N SER A 916 -11.30 38.80 -4.76
CA SER A 916 -12.21 37.64 -4.87
C SER A 916 -13.66 38.10 -5.04
N ILE A 917 -14.12 39.06 -4.23
CA ILE A 917 -15.48 39.61 -4.33
C ILE A 917 -15.74 40.22 -5.72
N TYR A 918 -14.76 40.90 -6.33
CA TYR A 918 -14.91 41.40 -7.71
C TYR A 918 -14.96 40.28 -8.76
N HIS A 919 -14.19 39.21 -8.59
CA HIS A 919 -14.26 38.05 -9.48
C HIS A 919 -15.65 37.40 -9.42
N ASP A 920 -16.17 37.13 -8.22
CA ASP A 920 -17.49 36.54 -7.99
C ASP A 920 -18.64 37.40 -8.56
N ASN A 921 -18.42 38.70 -8.76
CA ASN A 921 -19.37 39.65 -9.34
C ASN A 921 -19.09 39.95 -10.83
N ASN A 922 -18.43 39.04 -11.57
CA ASN A 922 -18.10 39.17 -13.00
C ASN A 922 -17.23 40.37 -13.38
N ARG A 923 -16.44 40.90 -12.44
CA ARG A 923 -15.49 42.01 -12.68
C ARG A 923 -14.05 41.50 -12.76
N PHE A 924 -13.79 40.57 -13.69
CA PHE A 924 -12.50 39.87 -13.85
C PHE A 924 -11.31 40.83 -13.98
N ARG A 925 -11.46 41.90 -14.76
CA ARG A 925 -10.43 42.93 -14.94
C ARG A 925 -10.07 43.62 -13.62
N ASP A 926 -11.05 43.97 -12.81
CA ASP A 926 -10.82 44.66 -11.52
C ASP A 926 -10.20 43.72 -10.49
N SER A 927 -10.58 42.44 -10.52
CA SER A 927 -9.94 41.39 -9.71
C SER A 927 -8.47 41.19 -10.09
N TRP A 928 -8.15 41.09 -11.38
CA TRP A 928 -6.78 40.95 -11.87
C TRP A 928 -5.89 42.13 -11.50
N ILE A 929 -6.40 43.36 -11.63
CA ILE A 929 -5.64 44.57 -11.30
C ILE A 929 -5.30 44.62 -9.81
N ILE A 930 -6.26 44.30 -8.92
CA ILE A 930 -6.00 44.28 -7.48
C ILE A 930 -5.01 43.16 -7.14
N ALA A 931 -5.21 41.95 -7.65
CA ALA A 931 -4.31 40.82 -7.40
C ALA A 931 -2.87 41.09 -7.90
N ASN A 932 -2.72 41.74 -9.06
CA ASN A 932 -1.41 42.12 -9.61
C ASN A 932 -0.72 43.21 -8.76
N SER A 933 -1.49 44.02 -8.02
CA SER A 933 -0.94 45.06 -7.12
C SER A 933 -0.50 44.54 -5.75
N LEU A 934 -0.78 43.27 -5.41
CA LEU A 934 -0.36 42.66 -4.14
C LEU A 934 1.13 42.27 -4.18
N PRO A 935 1.85 42.35 -3.05
CA PRO A 935 3.16 41.72 -2.92
C PRO A 935 3.04 40.20 -2.88
N GLU A 936 4.15 39.50 -3.10
CA GLU A 936 4.21 38.03 -3.02
C GLU A 936 3.82 37.57 -1.60
N THR A 937 2.60 37.08 -1.47
CA THR A 937 1.91 36.69 -0.24
C THR A 937 1.05 35.47 -0.55
N PRO A 938 0.75 34.58 0.43
CA PRO A 938 -0.09 33.41 0.21
C PRO A 938 -1.44 33.75 -0.44
N GLU A 939 -2.04 34.89 -0.07
CA GLU A 939 -3.31 35.37 -0.61
C GLU A 939 -3.20 35.76 -2.09
N LYS A 940 -2.05 36.32 -2.50
CA LYS A 940 -1.76 36.57 -3.92
C LYS A 940 -1.62 35.27 -4.69
N ASP A 941 -1.01 34.23 -4.11
CA ASP A 941 -0.83 32.93 -4.77
C ASP A 941 -2.16 32.22 -5.03
N GLU A 942 -3.12 32.30 -4.11
CA GLU A 942 -4.47 31.76 -4.30
C GLU A 942 -5.22 32.48 -5.43
N LEU A 943 -5.22 33.82 -5.41
CA LEU A 943 -5.78 34.63 -6.48
C LEU A 943 -5.09 34.38 -7.82
N ARG A 944 -3.76 34.26 -7.80
CA ARG A 944 -2.94 33.93 -8.96
C ARG A 944 -3.36 32.60 -9.56
N LYS A 945 -3.59 31.58 -8.72
CA LYS A 945 -4.06 30.26 -9.15
C LYS A 945 -5.44 30.31 -9.81
N MET A 946 -6.40 30.94 -9.14
CA MET A 946 -7.76 31.11 -9.65
C MET A 946 -7.75 31.85 -10.99
N LEU A 947 -7.14 33.04 -11.03
CA LEU A 947 -7.11 33.87 -12.23
C LEU A 947 -6.33 33.24 -13.38
N ASN A 948 -5.22 32.54 -13.13
CA ASN A 948 -4.48 31.81 -14.19
C ASN A 948 -5.21 30.57 -14.69
N THR A 949 -6.14 30.00 -13.91
CA THR A 949 -7.01 28.91 -14.39
C THR A 949 -8.06 29.46 -15.35
N ASP A 950 -8.63 30.62 -15.01
CA ASP A 950 -9.75 31.20 -15.74
C ASP A 950 -9.34 32.03 -16.97
N VAL A 951 -8.11 32.57 -16.99
CA VAL A 951 -7.61 33.43 -18.09
C VAL A 951 -7.54 32.73 -19.45
N GLU A 952 -7.50 31.40 -19.50
CA GLU A 952 -7.58 30.67 -20.78
C GLU A 952 -8.95 30.79 -21.45
N PHE A 953 -9.98 31.12 -20.68
CA PHE A 953 -11.37 31.18 -21.15
C PHE A 953 -11.88 32.62 -21.39
N VAL A 954 -11.09 33.63 -21.05
CA VAL A 954 -11.41 35.03 -21.40
C VAL A 954 -11.01 35.33 -22.85
N ASP A 955 -11.56 36.40 -23.41
CA ASP A 955 -11.33 36.76 -24.81
C ASP A 955 -9.86 37.04 -25.14
N GLU A 956 -9.44 36.73 -26.37
CA GLU A 956 -8.04 36.87 -26.81
C GLU A 956 -7.54 38.32 -26.67
N ALA A 957 -8.41 39.34 -26.83
CA ALA A 957 -8.01 40.74 -26.68
C ALA A 957 -7.66 41.08 -25.22
N LEU A 958 -8.46 40.63 -24.25
CA LEU A 958 -8.16 40.77 -22.83
C LEU A 958 -6.92 39.96 -22.43
N GLN A 959 -6.74 38.74 -22.96
CA GLN A 959 -5.50 37.98 -22.72
C GLN A 959 -4.25 38.76 -23.14
N GLN A 960 -4.31 39.45 -24.29
CA GLN A 960 -3.20 40.27 -24.79
C GLN A 960 -2.99 41.56 -23.96
N GLU A 961 -4.06 42.24 -23.51
CA GLU A 961 -3.96 43.39 -22.58
C GLU A 961 -3.24 42.97 -21.29
N LEU A 962 -3.65 41.84 -20.70
CA LEU A 962 -3.06 41.33 -19.47
C LEU A 962 -1.59 40.90 -19.66
N ILE A 963 -1.25 40.27 -20.79
CA ILE A 963 0.15 39.90 -21.11
C ILE A 963 1.01 41.15 -21.32
N ALA A 964 0.47 42.21 -21.92
CA ALA A 964 1.21 43.44 -22.17
C ALA A 964 1.43 44.27 -20.89
N ASP A 965 0.38 44.47 -20.10
CA ASP A 965 0.36 45.49 -19.05
C ASP A 965 0.41 44.90 -17.63
N HIS A 966 0.07 43.61 -17.46
CA HIS A 966 -0.06 42.92 -16.16
C HIS A 966 0.56 41.51 -16.13
N SER A 967 1.67 41.32 -16.86
CA SER A 967 2.32 40.01 -17.04
C SER A 967 2.85 39.35 -15.75
N GLN A 968 3.07 40.13 -14.69
CA GLN A 968 3.69 39.65 -13.44
C GLN A 968 2.81 38.64 -12.70
N LEU A 969 1.48 38.73 -12.82
CA LEU A 969 0.56 37.80 -12.18
C LEU A 969 0.48 36.45 -12.91
N PHE A 970 0.96 36.31 -14.16
CA PHE A 970 0.88 35.01 -14.82
C PHE A 970 1.84 33.98 -14.21
N TYR A 971 1.42 32.72 -14.11
CA TYR A 971 2.37 31.63 -13.90
C TYR A 971 3.28 31.50 -15.12
N PRO A 972 4.59 31.20 -14.93
CA PRO A 972 5.53 31.06 -16.04
C PRO A 972 5.05 30.04 -17.09
N GLU A 973 4.43 28.94 -16.65
CA GLU A 973 3.90 27.91 -17.55
C GLU A 973 2.68 28.36 -18.33
N MET A 974 1.76 29.10 -17.70
CA MET A 974 0.56 29.61 -18.37
C MET A 974 0.92 30.72 -19.35
N LEU A 975 1.79 31.66 -18.94
CA LEU A 975 2.35 32.67 -19.84
C LEU A 975 3.09 32.02 -21.01
N ALA A 976 3.92 31.01 -20.74
CA ALA A 976 4.62 30.27 -21.77
C ALA A 976 3.65 29.48 -22.66
N LYS A 977 2.56 28.91 -22.14
CA LYS A 977 1.53 28.20 -22.89
C LYS A 977 0.78 29.14 -23.84
N LEU A 978 0.27 30.26 -23.34
CA LEU A 978 -0.44 31.26 -24.15
C LEU A 978 0.52 31.87 -25.20
N THR A 979 1.74 32.21 -24.80
CA THR A 979 2.78 32.72 -25.72
C THR A 979 3.22 31.68 -26.75
N LYS A 980 3.36 30.40 -26.36
CA LYS A 980 3.75 29.29 -27.25
C LYS A 980 2.64 28.96 -28.24
N THR A 981 1.39 28.98 -27.80
CA THR A 981 0.23 28.75 -28.67
C THR A 981 0.17 29.83 -29.74
N TRP A 982 0.32 31.10 -29.33
CA TRP A 982 0.42 32.21 -30.27
C TRP A 982 1.62 32.12 -31.21
N ARG A 983 2.83 31.79 -30.69
CA ARG A 983 4.03 31.56 -31.53
C ARG A 983 3.86 30.39 -32.51
N ARG A 984 3.17 29.32 -32.11
CA ARG A 984 2.93 28.15 -32.96
C ARG A 984 1.99 28.48 -34.12
N GLU A 985 0.99 29.30 -33.85
CA GLU A 985 -0.08 29.58 -34.81
C GLU A 985 0.21 30.78 -35.72
N ARG A 986 1.03 31.72 -35.27
CA ARG A 986 1.32 32.98 -36.00
C ARG A 986 2.82 33.32 -36.10
N GLY A 987 3.72 32.48 -35.59
CA GLY A 987 5.16 32.74 -35.60
C GLY A 987 5.85 32.33 -36.91
N ASP A 988 6.95 33.01 -37.21
CA ASP A 988 7.85 32.65 -38.31
C ASP A 988 8.57 31.33 -38.03
N PHE A 989 8.79 30.51 -39.05
CA PHE A 989 9.47 29.22 -38.89
C PHE A 989 10.38 28.85 -40.06
N ILE A 990 11.40 28.05 -39.77
CA ILE A 990 12.27 27.42 -40.77
C ILE A 990 11.82 25.98 -40.95
N ALA A 991 11.69 25.52 -42.20
CA ALA A 991 11.34 24.13 -42.51
C ALA A 991 12.35 23.55 -43.49
N TYR A 992 12.84 22.34 -43.17
CA TYR A 992 13.70 21.54 -44.03
C TYR A 992 12.91 20.31 -44.49
N LYS A 993 12.71 20.18 -45.80
CA LYS A 993 11.91 19.13 -46.43
C LYS A 993 12.79 18.29 -47.34
N ASN A 994 12.83 17.00 -47.06
CA ASN A 994 13.52 16.01 -47.89
C ASN A 994 12.50 15.08 -48.54
N ILE A 995 12.61 14.88 -49.85
CA ILE A 995 11.77 13.96 -50.61
C ILE A 995 12.68 12.98 -51.31
N THR A 996 12.47 11.69 -51.08
CA THR A 996 13.14 10.62 -51.82
C THR A 996 12.12 9.91 -52.68
N GLU A 997 12.44 9.74 -53.95
CA GLU A 997 11.68 8.95 -54.89
C GLU A 997 12.55 7.78 -55.32
N THR A 998 11.97 6.58 -55.27
CA THR A 998 12.67 5.33 -55.59
C THR A 998 11.79 4.49 -56.51
N ASN A 999 12.42 3.70 -57.36
CA ASN A 999 11.77 2.62 -58.06
C ASN A 999 12.24 1.30 -57.41
N GLN A 1000 11.38 0.71 -56.58
CA GLN A 1000 11.74 -0.40 -55.70
C GLN A 1000 12.93 -0.01 -54.79
N ASN A 1001 14.11 -0.54 -55.05
CA ASN A 1001 15.32 -0.28 -54.27
C ASN A 1001 16.25 0.75 -54.95
N ASP A 1002 15.96 1.18 -56.18
CA ASP A 1002 16.80 2.09 -56.95
C ASP A 1002 16.35 3.55 -56.72
N PRO A 1003 17.21 4.44 -56.20
CA PRO A 1003 16.87 5.84 -56.02
C PRO A 1003 16.73 6.55 -57.36
N GLN A 1004 15.66 7.33 -57.53
CA GLN A 1004 15.34 8.09 -58.75
C GLN A 1004 15.55 9.59 -58.55
N ALA A 1005 15.08 10.14 -57.43
CA ALA A 1005 15.30 11.53 -57.07
C ALA A 1005 15.46 11.71 -55.56
N PHE A 1006 16.32 12.65 -55.18
CA PHE A 1006 16.46 13.10 -53.79
C PHE A 1006 16.42 14.63 -53.76
N LYS A 1007 15.38 15.22 -53.19
CA LYS A 1007 15.14 16.67 -53.20
C LYS A 1007 15.22 17.23 -51.79
N ASN A 1008 16.05 18.24 -51.59
CA ASN A 1008 16.17 18.99 -50.34
C ASN A 1008 15.64 20.40 -50.55
N VAL A 1009 14.78 20.87 -49.64
CA VAL A 1009 14.22 22.22 -49.65
C VAL A 1009 14.33 22.82 -48.25
N LEU A 1010 15.13 23.87 -48.10
CA LEU A 1010 15.25 24.63 -46.86
C LEU A 1010 14.51 25.97 -47.02
N SER A 1011 13.44 26.18 -46.26
CA SER A 1011 12.54 27.33 -46.37
C SER A 1011 12.46 28.16 -45.09
N TYR A 1012 12.35 29.47 -45.25
CA TYR A 1012 11.90 30.41 -44.21
C TYR A 1012 10.46 30.83 -44.51
N ASN A 1013 9.61 30.79 -43.50
CA ASN A 1013 8.16 30.93 -43.61
C ASN A 1013 7.68 32.05 -42.68
N HIS A 1014 6.94 33.02 -43.23
CA HIS A 1014 6.49 34.23 -42.51
C HIS A 1014 4.99 34.46 -42.68
N TYR A 1015 4.29 34.75 -41.58
CA TYR A 1015 2.87 35.13 -41.59
C TYR A 1015 2.70 36.65 -41.66
N ASP A 1016 1.93 37.15 -42.63
CA ASP A 1016 1.57 38.57 -42.71
C ASP A 1016 0.46 38.95 -41.69
N ARG A 1017 0.14 40.25 -41.61
CA ARG A 1017 -0.90 40.77 -40.69
C ARG A 1017 -2.31 40.23 -40.98
N LYS A 1018 -2.57 39.73 -42.19
CA LYS A 1018 -3.83 39.11 -42.60
C LYS A 1018 -3.82 37.60 -42.42
N GLY A 1019 -2.71 37.02 -41.94
CA GLY A 1019 -2.53 35.59 -41.74
C GLY A 1019 -2.09 34.80 -42.98
N ASN A 1020 -1.70 35.47 -44.07
CA ASN A 1020 -1.15 34.79 -45.25
C ASN A 1020 0.28 34.32 -44.98
N LEU A 1021 0.66 33.15 -45.50
CA LEU A 1021 1.99 32.57 -45.34
C LEU A 1021 2.85 32.78 -46.60
N HIS A 1022 4.02 33.37 -46.41
CA HIS A 1022 5.05 33.56 -47.44
C HIS A 1022 6.26 32.66 -47.14
N SER A 1023 6.60 31.77 -48.08
CA SER A 1023 7.71 30.82 -47.95
C SER A 1023 8.80 31.11 -48.98
N PHE A 1024 10.03 31.32 -48.53
CA PHE A 1024 11.21 31.54 -49.36
C PHE A 1024 12.19 30.39 -49.13
N ALA A 1025 12.61 29.67 -50.17
CA ALA A 1025 13.43 28.47 -50.00
C ALA A 1025 14.65 28.38 -50.92
N ALA A 1026 15.70 27.73 -50.44
CA ALA A 1026 16.81 27.23 -51.23
C ALA A 1026 16.62 25.73 -51.47
N THR A 1027 16.95 25.26 -52.67
CA THR A 1027 16.77 23.85 -53.07
C THR A 1027 18.09 23.22 -53.49
N TYR A 1028 18.27 21.95 -53.13
CA TYR A 1028 19.36 21.11 -53.62
C TYR A 1028 18.82 19.71 -53.91
N SER A 1029 18.80 19.33 -55.18
CA SER A 1029 18.16 18.12 -55.65
C SER A 1029 19.13 17.26 -56.45
N THR A 1030 19.09 15.94 -56.28
CA THR A 1030 19.84 14.97 -57.07
C THR A 1030 18.85 14.13 -57.86
N MET A 1031 19.04 14.05 -59.19
CA MET A 1031 18.23 13.24 -60.09
C MET A 1031 19.11 12.11 -60.61
N TYR A 1032 18.86 10.89 -60.19
CA TYR A 1032 19.74 9.75 -60.44
C TYR A 1032 19.56 9.19 -61.85
N LYS A 1033 20.64 8.60 -62.39
CA LYS A 1033 20.55 7.78 -63.61
C LYS A 1033 19.61 6.59 -63.40
N VAL A 1034 18.90 6.21 -64.46
CA VAL A 1034 17.97 5.08 -64.42
C VAL A 1034 18.73 3.77 -64.67
N ASN A 1035 18.48 2.76 -63.85
CA ASN A 1035 19.17 1.46 -63.93
C ASN A 1035 18.55 0.55 -65.02
N VAL A 1036 18.83 0.84 -66.29
CA VAL A 1036 18.30 0.10 -67.44
C VAL A 1036 19.39 -0.38 -68.39
N LYS A 1037 19.06 -1.39 -69.21
CA LYS A 1037 19.97 -1.95 -70.24
C LYS A 1037 20.20 -1.02 -71.45
N VAL A 1038 19.62 0.18 -71.45
CA VAL A 1038 19.76 1.17 -72.53
C VAL A 1038 21.12 1.86 -72.43
N LYS A 1039 21.92 1.79 -73.51
CA LYS A 1039 23.18 2.56 -73.61
C LYS A 1039 22.89 3.92 -74.23
N ASP A 1040 22.66 4.92 -73.38
CA ASP A 1040 22.45 6.31 -73.78
C ASP A 1040 23.44 7.22 -73.02
N PRO A 1041 24.27 8.03 -73.72
CA PRO A 1041 25.18 8.99 -73.08
C PRO A 1041 24.48 9.98 -72.14
N ASP A 1042 23.18 10.21 -72.32
CA ASP A 1042 22.37 11.11 -71.50
C ASP A 1042 21.88 10.48 -70.18
N ASN A 1043 22.11 9.17 -69.95
CA ASN A 1043 21.72 8.51 -68.70
C ASN A 1043 22.73 8.79 -67.57
N VAL A 1044 22.76 10.05 -67.13
CA VAL A 1044 23.67 10.55 -66.09
C VAL A 1044 22.90 11.09 -64.88
N THR A 1045 23.54 11.08 -63.72
CA THR A 1045 23.00 11.69 -62.51
C THR A 1045 23.21 13.21 -62.57
N HIS A 1046 22.18 14.00 -62.30
CA HIS A 1046 22.26 15.46 -62.19
C HIS A 1046 22.23 15.91 -60.73
N ALA A 1047 23.03 16.93 -60.40
CA ALA A 1047 22.89 17.71 -59.18
C ALA A 1047 22.37 19.12 -59.53
N LEU A 1048 21.30 19.54 -58.86
CA LEU A 1048 20.55 20.77 -59.12
C LEU A 1048 20.56 21.65 -57.87
N GLY A 1049 20.94 22.92 -58.01
CA GLY A 1049 20.81 23.94 -56.96
C GLY A 1049 19.85 25.04 -57.39
N GLY A 1050 18.97 25.52 -56.51
CA GLY A 1050 17.95 26.50 -56.89
C GLY A 1050 17.31 27.29 -55.76
N VAL A 1051 16.30 28.08 -56.14
CA VAL A 1051 15.48 28.89 -55.23
C VAL A 1051 13.99 28.70 -55.53
N GLU A 1052 13.16 28.80 -54.50
CA GLU A 1052 11.71 28.66 -54.57
C GLU A 1052 11.01 29.76 -53.76
N TYR A 1053 9.86 30.22 -54.27
CA TYR A 1053 8.92 31.05 -53.53
C TYR A 1053 7.52 30.43 -53.58
N GLN A 1054 6.85 30.39 -52.44
CA GLN A 1054 5.45 29.95 -52.32
C GLN A 1054 4.62 30.94 -51.49
N PHE A 1055 3.45 31.30 -52.02
CA PHE A 1055 2.41 32.02 -51.30
C PHE A 1055 1.28 31.07 -50.92
N THR A 1056 0.76 31.18 -49.70
CA THR A 1056 -0.37 30.37 -49.19
C THR A 1056 -1.35 31.25 -48.41
N SER A 1057 -2.65 31.16 -48.72
CA SER A 1057 -3.70 31.91 -47.99
C SER A 1057 -3.92 31.37 -46.56
N PRO A 1058 -4.59 32.10 -45.65
CA PRO A 1058 -4.85 31.65 -44.28
C PRO A 1058 -5.78 30.44 -44.29
N LYS A 1059 -5.65 29.56 -43.29
CA LYS A 1059 -6.56 28.44 -43.09
C LYS A 1059 -7.80 28.93 -42.35
N ASP A 1060 -8.91 29.09 -43.06
CA ASP A 1060 -10.22 29.40 -42.51
C ASP A 1060 -11.21 28.33 -43.00
N ALA A 1061 -12.05 27.81 -42.11
CA ALA A 1061 -12.99 26.74 -42.40
C ALA A 1061 -14.12 27.19 -43.34
N ASP A 1062 -14.36 28.50 -43.47
CA ASP A 1062 -15.45 29.06 -44.26
C ASP A 1062 -15.04 29.57 -45.65
N PHE A 1063 -13.74 29.55 -46.01
CA PHE A 1063 -13.22 30.12 -47.25
C PHE A 1063 -12.30 29.16 -48.06
N PHE A 1064 -12.10 29.45 -49.34
CA PHE A 1064 -11.15 28.71 -50.20
C PHE A 1064 -9.71 28.98 -49.78
N HIS A 1065 -8.93 27.90 -49.62
CA HIS A 1065 -7.50 27.97 -49.39
C HIS A 1065 -6.74 27.75 -50.70
N TYR A 1066 -5.87 28.67 -51.08
CA TYR A 1066 -5.12 28.61 -52.34
C TYR A 1066 -3.62 28.86 -52.13
N PHE A 1067 -2.81 28.31 -53.03
CA PHE A 1067 -1.37 28.53 -53.05
C PHE A 1067 -0.85 28.71 -54.47
N GLY A 1068 0.27 29.42 -54.60
CA GLY A 1068 1.03 29.55 -55.83
C GLY A 1068 2.52 29.45 -55.54
N ARG A 1069 3.26 28.72 -56.38
CA ARG A 1069 4.67 28.38 -56.18
C ARG A 1069 5.45 28.48 -57.49
N GLY A 1070 6.61 29.15 -57.44
CA GLY A 1070 7.59 29.18 -58.52
C GLY A 1070 8.95 28.71 -58.04
N ARG A 1071 9.65 27.90 -58.83
CA ARG A 1071 11.00 27.39 -58.53
C ARG A 1071 11.90 27.51 -59.77
N VAL A 1072 13.17 27.85 -59.55
CA VAL A 1072 14.20 27.84 -60.60
C VAL A 1072 15.42 27.09 -60.08
N GLU A 1073 15.90 26.11 -60.84
CA GLU A 1073 17.04 25.24 -60.50
C GLU A 1073 18.08 25.24 -61.62
N TYR A 1074 19.36 25.12 -61.25
CA TYR A 1074 20.50 25.06 -62.16
C TYR A 1074 21.28 23.76 -61.95
N SER A 1075 21.54 23.04 -63.03
CA SER A 1075 22.28 21.77 -63.02
C SER A 1075 23.78 21.96 -63.14
N ASP A 1076 24.53 21.05 -62.52
CA ASP A 1076 25.94 20.73 -62.79
C ASP A 1076 26.30 20.55 -64.28
N PHE A 1077 25.33 20.24 -65.16
CA PHE A 1077 25.47 20.21 -66.62
C PHE A 1077 25.16 21.55 -67.32
N HIS A 1078 25.21 22.66 -66.57
CA HIS A 1078 25.09 24.04 -67.09
C HIS A 1078 23.74 24.37 -67.75
N ARG A 1079 22.64 23.86 -67.18
CA ARG A 1079 21.27 24.05 -67.69
C ARG A 1079 20.33 24.56 -66.60
N PHE A 1080 19.41 25.45 -66.98
CA PHE A 1080 18.36 25.98 -66.12
C PHE A 1080 17.05 25.22 -66.31
N TYR A 1081 16.34 25.01 -65.20
CA TYR A 1081 15.01 24.41 -65.16
C TYR A 1081 14.04 25.29 -64.37
N GLY A 1082 12.88 25.57 -64.94
CA GLY A 1082 11.82 26.32 -64.28
C GLY A 1082 10.68 25.40 -63.84
N GLN A 1083 10.11 25.63 -62.66
CA GLN A 1083 8.92 24.92 -62.21
C GLN A 1083 7.85 25.89 -61.75
N PHE A 1084 6.59 25.54 -62.01
CA PHE A 1084 5.42 26.30 -61.58
C PHE A 1084 4.40 25.34 -60.97
N ALA A 1085 3.80 25.73 -59.85
CA ALA A 1085 2.68 25.00 -59.26
C ALA A 1085 1.62 25.97 -58.71
N THR A 1086 0.36 25.62 -58.87
CA THR A 1086 -0.77 26.34 -58.27
C THR A 1086 -1.80 25.34 -57.80
N GLY A 1087 -2.51 25.67 -56.72
CA GLY A 1087 -3.56 24.82 -56.23
C GLY A 1087 -4.61 25.56 -55.42
N VAL A 1088 -5.82 25.02 -55.43
CA VAL A 1088 -6.94 25.48 -54.63
C VAL A 1088 -7.51 24.28 -53.87
N SER A 1089 -7.88 24.51 -52.62
CA SER A 1089 -8.46 23.52 -51.73
C SER A 1089 -9.61 24.13 -50.95
N PHE A 1090 -10.58 23.29 -50.61
CA PHE A 1090 -11.75 23.68 -49.84
C PHE A 1090 -12.04 22.62 -48.80
N THR A 1091 -12.08 23.03 -47.54
CA THR A 1091 -12.22 22.12 -46.39
C THR A 1091 -13.53 22.44 -45.68
N LYS A 1092 -14.40 21.44 -45.55
CA LYS A 1092 -15.58 21.46 -44.69
C LYS A 1092 -15.51 20.29 -43.71
N PRO A 1093 -16.25 20.32 -42.59
CA PRO A 1093 -16.39 19.14 -41.74
C PRO A 1093 -16.79 17.91 -42.59
N LYS A 1094 -15.93 16.88 -42.60
CA LYS A 1094 -16.12 15.63 -43.36
C LYS A 1094 -16.17 15.78 -44.89
N SER A 1095 -15.57 16.83 -45.46
CA SER A 1095 -15.37 16.96 -46.91
C SER A 1095 -14.12 17.78 -47.23
N PHE A 1096 -13.29 17.27 -48.13
CA PHE A 1096 -12.14 17.99 -48.66
C PHE A 1096 -12.11 17.90 -50.18
N LYS A 1097 -11.82 19.00 -50.87
CA LYS A 1097 -11.63 19.01 -52.32
C LYS A 1097 -10.38 19.81 -52.64
N SER A 1098 -9.59 19.35 -53.58
CA SER A 1098 -8.43 20.08 -54.09
C SER A 1098 -8.22 19.88 -55.58
N ALA A 1099 -7.72 20.92 -56.23
CA ALA A 1099 -7.22 20.88 -57.59
C ALA A 1099 -5.81 21.48 -57.60
N GLU A 1100 -4.86 20.76 -58.18
CA GLU A 1100 -3.46 21.16 -58.26
C GLU A 1100 -2.96 21.02 -59.70
N PHE A 1101 -2.27 22.05 -60.18
CA PHE A 1101 -1.62 22.05 -61.48
C PHE A 1101 -0.13 22.35 -61.32
N LYS A 1102 0.73 21.54 -61.94
CA LYS A 1102 2.19 21.63 -61.86
C LYS A 1102 2.82 21.52 -63.24
N ILE A 1103 3.87 22.29 -63.49
CA ILE A 1103 4.78 22.14 -64.63
C ILE A 1103 6.19 22.07 -64.07
N PHE A 1104 6.93 21.00 -64.37
CA PHE A 1104 8.27 20.75 -63.81
C PHE A 1104 9.08 19.82 -64.72
N PRO A 1105 10.42 19.83 -64.68
CA PRO A 1105 11.23 18.84 -65.38
C PRO A 1105 10.98 17.45 -64.76
N THR A 1106 10.88 16.44 -65.60
CA THR A 1106 10.62 15.06 -65.18
C THR A 1106 11.77 14.55 -64.29
N GLU A 1107 11.44 13.97 -63.14
CA GLU A 1107 12.36 13.78 -61.99
C GLU A 1107 13.26 12.55 -62.08
N THR A 1108 13.96 12.40 -63.22
CA THR A 1108 15.03 11.40 -63.42
C THR A 1108 16.23 12.06 -64.08
N GLY A 1109 17.42 11.48 -63.89
CA GLY A 1109 18.66 11.92 -64.54
C GLY A 1109 18.56 12.03 -66.07
N PRO A 1110 18.18 10.96 -66.80
CA PRO A 1110 18.06 11.01 -68.26
C PRO A 1110 17.00 11.99 -68.77
N ALA A 1111 15.89 12.19 -68.05
CA ALA A 1111 14.87 13.14 -68.47
C ALA A 1111 15.32 14.61 -68.32
N HIS A 1112 16.16 14.90 -67.30
CA HIS A 1112 16.84 16.20 -67.19
C HIS A 1112 17.81 16.44 -68.34
N SER A 1113 18.68 15.46 -68.65
CA SER A 1113 19.59 15.54 -69.81
C SER A 1113 18.86 15.76 -71.13
N LYS A 1114 17.63 15.24 -71.26
CA LYS A 1114 16.79 15.38 -72.46
C LYS A 1114 15.77 16.53 -72.43
N LEU A 1115 15.78 17.37 -71.39
CA LEU A 1115 14.85 18.51 -71.23
C LEU A 1115 13.36 18.14 -71.31
N ILE A 1116 12.99 16.97 -70.76
CA ILE A 1116 11.60 16.51 -70.78
C ILE A 1116 10.83 17.12 -69.61
N TYR A 1117 9.82 17.94 -69.92
CA TYR A 1117 8.93 18.56 -68.95
C TYR A 1117 7.63 17.79 -68.78
N THR A 1118 7.17 17.69 -67.54
CA THR A 1118 5.86 17.16 -67.16
C THR A 1118 4.92 18.31 -66.82
N ALA A 1119 3.75 18.37 -67.46
CA ALA A 1119 2.61 19.15 -67.00
C ALA A 1119 1.58 18.21 -66.36
N ARG A 1120 1.37 18.35 -65.06
CA ARG A 1120 0.50 17.49 -64.24
C ARG A 1120 -0.71 18.26 -63.74
N LEU A 1121 -1.90 17.71 -63.95
CA LEU A 1121 -3.15 18.14 -63.31
C LEU A 1121 -3.61 17.04 -62.36
N ASN A 1122 -3.78 17.36 -61.08
CA ASN A 1122 -4.30 16.45 -60.07
C ASN A 1122 -5.60 17.03 -59.47
N LEU A 1123 -6.69 16.27 -59.56
CA LEU A 1123 -7.97 16.58 -58.96
C LEU A 1123 -8.26 15.55 -57.88
N TYR A 1124 -8.47 16.01 -56.65
CA TYR A 1124 -8.75 15.14 -55.51
C TYR A 1124 -10.01 15.59 -54.79
N GLN A 1125 -10.88 14.63 -54.47
CA GLN A 1125 -12.06 14.87 -53.66
C GLN A 1125 -12.24 13.75 -52.66
N ASP A 1126 -12.43 14.14 -51.40
CA ASP A 1126 -12.74 13.27 -50.29
C ASP A 1126 -14.04 13.71 -49.61
N TYR A 1127 -14.96 12.78 -49.37
CA TYR A 1127 -16.23 13.08 -48.73
C TYR A 1127 -16.81 11.85 -48.03
N TYR A 1128 -17.62 12.11 -47.01
CA TYR A 1128 -18.25 11.05 -46.22
C TYR A 1128 -19.72 10.86 -46.63
N LEU A 1129 -20.06 9.65 -47.05
CA LEU A 1129 -21.43 9.18 -47.25
C LEU A 1129 -21.96 8.58 -45.94
N PHE A 1130 -23.20 8.94 -45.58
CA PHE A 1130 -23.91 8.44 -44.38
C PHE A 1130 -23.14 8.59 -43.06
N LYS A 1131 -22.11 9.45 -43.00
CA LYS A 1131 -21.18 9.62 -41.87
C LYS A 1131 -20.38 8.35 -41.48
N LEU A 1132 -20.38 7.30 -42.31
CA LEU A 1132 -19.78 5.99 -42.02
C LEU A 1132 -18.92 5.44 -43.16
N ILE A 1133 -19.04 6.01 -44.37
CA ILE A 1133 -18.30 5.58 -45.55
C ILE A 1133 -17.53 6.79 -46.05
N ASN A 1134 -16.21 6.68 -46.10
CA ASN A 1134 -15.35 7.65 -46.74
C ASN A 1134 -15.13 7.26 -48.21
N VAL A 1135 -15.31 8.23 -49.11
CA VAL A 1135 -15.06 8.05 -50.54
C VAL A 1135 -14.03 9.09 -50.98
N SER A 1136 -12.90 8.59 -51.46
CA SER A 1136 -11.83 9.40 -52.04
C SER A 1136 -11.72 9.13 -53.54
N LEU A 1137 -11.70 10.19 -54.34
CA LEU A 1137 -11.54 10.14 -55.79
C LEU A 1137 -10.33 10.99 -56.16
N SER A 1138 -9.41 10.40 -56.90
CA SER A 1138 -8.22 11.06 -57.43
C SER A 1138 -8.17 10.88 -58.95
N LEU A 1139 -8.03 11.98 -59.68
CA LEU A 1139 -7.79 11.98 -61.12
C LEU A 1139 -6.47 12.71 -61.37
N GLU A 1140 -5.52 12.05 -62.01
CA GLU A 1140 -4.25 12.64 -62.40
C GLU A 1140 -4.06 12.54 -63.92
N GLY A 1141 -3.68 13.65 -64.54
CA GLY A 1141 -3.26 13.70 -65.93
C GLY A 1141 -1.86 14.28 -66.05
N ASN A 1142 -0.95 13.53 -66.68
CA ASN A 1142 0.43 13.91 -66.96
C ASN A 1142 0.62 14.08 -68.47
N TYR A 1143 1.16 15.20 -68.90
CA TYR A 1143 1.65 15.44 -70.26
C TYR A 1143 3.17 15.59 -70.23
N TYR A 1144 3.87 14.79 -71.02
CA TYR A 1144 5.32 14.84 -71.15
C TYR A 1144 5.73 15.44 -72.50
N SER A 1145 6.65 16.40 -72.49
CA SER A 1145 7.17 17.03 -73.71
C SER A 1145 8.13 16.13 -74.49
N ASN A 1146 8.39 16.47 -75.75
CA ASN A 1146 9.42 15.80 -76.56
C ASN A 1146 10.82 16.02 -75.97
N SER A 1147 11.72 15.06 -76.18
CA SER A 1147 13.16 15.21 -75.86
C SER A 1147 13.82 16.28 -76.73
N GLY A 1148 14.66 17.12 -76.13
CA GLY A 1148 15.45 18.14 -76.84
C GLY A 1148 16.80 17.60 -77.35
N GLY A 1149 17.17 17.96 -78.59
CA GLY A 1149 18.48 17.63 -79.20
C GLY A 1149 18.46 16.49 -80.23
N ASN A 1150 19.58 16.27 -80.92
CA ASN A 1150 19.76 15.21 -81.93
C ASN A 1150 20.62 14.08 -81.30
N GLN A 1151 20.00 13.23 -80.48
CA GLN A 1151 20.67 12.27 -79.60
C GLN A 1151 20.30 10.81 -79.95
N ALA A 1152 21.08 9.85 -79.44
CA ALA A 1152 20.99 8.42 -79.78
C ALA A 1152 19.62 7.77 -79.49
N VAL A 1153 18.83 8.37 -78.59
CA VAL A 1153 17.46 7.95 -78.26
C VAL A 1153 16.55 9.18 -78.28
N MET A 1154 15.51 9.14 -79.12
CA MET A 1154 14.49 10.20 -79.27
C MET A 1154 13.18 9.79 -78.61
N ILE A 1155 12.55 10.74 -77.91
CA ILE A 1155 11.31 10.54 -77.17
C ILE A 1155 10.29 11.58 -77.63
N ASP A 1156 9.19 11.10 -78.21
CA ASP A 1156 8.06 11.92 -78.63
C ASP A 1156 7.10 12.17 -77.45
N LYS A 1157 6.21 13.17 -77.58
CA LYS A 1157 5.23 13.53 -76.56
C LYS A 1157 4.41 12.33 -76.11
N SER A 1158 4.15 12.26 -74.81
CA SER A 1158 3.30 11.24 -74.20
C SER A 1158 2.29 11.87 -73.25
N LEU A 1159 1.16 11.18 -73.09
CA LEU A 1159 0.09 11.53 -72.17
C LEU A 1159 -0.18 10.32 -71.29
N GLU A 1160 -0.34 10.55 -70.01
CA GLU A 1160 -0.76 9.54 -69.05
C GLU A 1160 -1.95 10.07 -68.27
N GLY A 1161 -3.00 9.27 -68.17
CA GLY A 1161 -4.13 9.54 -67.29
C GLY A 1161 -4.26 8.41 -66.27
N SER A 1162 -4.47 8.76 -65.01
CA SER A 1162 -4.83 7.81 -63.98
C SER A 1162 -6.07 8.27 -63.21
N ALA A 1163 -6.91 7.29 -62.86
CA ALA A 1163 -8.07 7.49 -62.02
C ALA A 1163 -8.01 6.46 -60.90
N THR A 1164 -8.06 6.93 -59.65
CA THR A 1164 -8.08 6.09 -58.45
C THR A 1164 -9.30 6.44 -57.63
N GLY A 1165 -10.11 5.42 -57.32
CA GLY A 1165 -11.23 5.52 -56.41
C GLY A 1165 -11.00 4.62 -55.20
N ARG A 1166 -11.18 5.18 -54.01
CA ARG A 1166 -11.10 4.47 -52.74
C ARG A 1166 -12.42 4.64 -51.98
N ILE A 1167 -12.97 3.54 -51.49
CA ILE A 1167 -14.15 3.51 -50.64
C ILE A 1167 -13.78 2.78 -49.35
N GLY A 1168 -13.79 3.48 -48.22
CA GLY A 1168 -13.45 2.93 -46.91
C GLY A 1168 -14.60 3.05 -45.91
N TRP A 1169 -14.74 2.07 -45.01
CA TRP A 1169 -15.64 2.21 -43.86
C TRP A 1169 -14.94 3.07 -42.79
N ASP A 1170 -15.29 4.35 -42.77
CA ASP A 1170 -14.68 5.35 -41.88
C ASP A 1170 -15.78 6.30 -41.33
N ASP A 1171 -15.92 6.35 -40.00
CA ASP A 1171 -16.88 7.20 -39.27
C ASP A 1171 -16.45 8.68 -39.13
N GLY A 1172 -15.24 9.02 -39.59
CA GLY A 1172 -14.61 10.33 -39.50
C GLY A 1172 -14.18 10.71 -38.07
N VAL A 1173 -14.21 9.77 -37.12
CA VAL A 1173 -13.75 10.00 -35.75
C VAL A 1173 -12.26 9.71 -35.67
N GLU A 1174 -11.50 10.69 -35.18
CA GLU A 1174 -10.07 10.57 -34.92
C GLU A 1174 -9.85 9.66 -33.70
N LYS A 1175 -9.18 8.51 -33.91
CA LYS A 1175 -8.91 7.50 -32.89
C LYS A 1175 -7.41 7.21 -32.92
N GLN A 1176 -6.81 6.91 -31.77
CA GLN A 1176 -5.37 6.59 -31.69
C GLN A 1176 -4.94 5.43 -32.59
N MET A 1177 -5.81 4.44 -32.74
CA MET A 1177 -5.71 3.42 -33.79
C MET A 1177 -7.08 3.21 -34.40
N LYS A 1178 -7.10 3.05 -35.72
CA LYS A 1178 -8.32 2.86 -36.50
C LYS A 1178 -8.06 1.83 -37.58
N PHE A 1179 -8.89 0.80 -37.62
CA PHE A 1179 -8.92 -0.16 -38.71
C PHE A 1179 -9.98 0.29 -39.71
N ILE A 1180 -9.56 0.66 -40.92
CA ILE A 1180 -10.45 1.12 -41.99
C ILE A 1180 -10.38 0.07 -43.11
N PRO A 1181 -11.32 -0.88 -43.17
CA PRO A 1181 -11.42 -1.73 -44.34
C PRO A 1181 -11.79 -0.85 -45.54
N PHE A 1182 -11.05 -0.98 -46.64
CA PHE A 1182 -11.30 -0.22 -47.85
C PHE A 1182 -11.18 -1.09 -49.10
N LEU A 1183 -11.91 -0.67 -50.12
CA LEU A 1183 -11.76 -1.14 -51.50
C LEU A 1183 -11.15 0.02 -52.30
N GLU A 1184 -10.05 -0.25 -52.99
CA GLU A 1184 -9.42 0.70 -53.90
C GLU A 1184 -9.36 0.09 -55.30
N GLY A 1185 -9.71 0.89 -56.28
CA GLY A 1185 -9.53 0.57 -57.69
C GLY A 1185 -8.79 1.70 -58.37
N SER A 1186 -7.71 1.38 -59.06
CA SER A 1186 -6.96 2.32 -59.89
C SER A 1186 -6.92 1.83 -61.33
N ARG A 1187 -6.99 2.77 -62.27
CA ARG A 1187 -6.78 2.54 -63.69
C ARG A 1187 -5.90 3.64 -64.23
N SER A 1188 -4.72 3.28 -64.73
CA SER A 1188 -3.85 4.18 -65.49
C SER A 1188 -3.82 3.75 -66.96
N GLN A 1189 -3.70 4.72 -67.85
CA GLN A 1189 -3.50 4.49 -69.27
C GLN A 1189 -2.57 5.57 -69.81
N ALA A 1190 -1.52 5.17 -70.51
CA ALA A 1190 -0.59 6.06 -71.16
C ALA A 1190 -0.65 5.88 -72.69
N SER A 1191 -0.60 6.99 -73.43
CA SER A 1191 -0.28 7.01 -74.85
C SER A 1191 1.22 7.27 -74.99
N ILE A 1192 1.95 6.26 -75.45
CA ILE A 1192 3.39 6.38 -75.68
C ILE A 1192 3.58 6.77 -77.15
N GLY A 1193 4.26 7.89 -77.41
CA GLY A 1193 4.59 8.37 -78.76
C GLY A 1193 5.57 7.44 -79.49
N LYS A 1194 6.03 7.82 -80.69
CA LYS A 1194 7.06 7.04 -81.40
C LYS A 1194 8.38 7.09 -80.62
N LEU A 1195 8.80 5.95 -80.07
CA LEU A 1195 10.08 5.76 -79.39
C LEU A 1195 11.06 4.99 -80.29
N THR A 1196 12.35 5.30 -80.17
CA THR A 1196 13.43 4.49 -80.77
C THR A 1196 13.83 3.27 -79.91
N ILE A 1197 13.20 3.09 -78.74
CA ILE A 1197 13.44 2.00 -77.77
C ILE A 1197 12.12 1.47 -77.21
N ASP A 1198 12.14 0.26 -76.65
CA ASP A 1198 10.96 -0.36 -76.03
C ASP A 1198 10.55 0.41 -74.75
N PRO A 1199 9.34 0.99 -74.69
CA PRO A 1199 8.83 1.67 -73.50
C PRO A 1199 8.70 0.78 -72.25
N ALA A 1200 8.62 -0.55 -72.42
CA ALA A 1200 8.59 -1.49 -71.28
C ALA A 1200 9.88 -1.46 -70.44
N LEU A 1201 10.95 -0.87 -70.97
CA LEU A 1201 12.21 -0.68 -70.25
C LEU A 1201 12.13 0.43 -69.19
N GLY A 1202 11.05 1.21 -69.13
CA GLY A 1202 10.88 2.30 -68.19
C GLY A 1202 11.76 3.53 -68.43
N TYR A 1203 12.69 3.47 -69.39
CA TYR A 1203 13.52 4.61 -69.74
C TYR A 1203 12.74 5.67 -70.54
N PRO A 1204 12.84 6.98 -70.23
CA PRO A 1204 13.63 7.62 -69.17
C PRO A 1204 12.80 7.98 -67.92
N TYR A 1205 11.60 7.41 -67.74
CA TYR A 1205 10.60 7.88 -66.78
C TYR A 1205 10.58 7.13 -65.43
N TRP A 1206 11.03 5.87 -65.40
CA TRP A 1206 10.87 4.95 -64.26
C TRP A 1206 12.14 4.70 -63.47
#